data_AF-A0A8D0CNT8-F1
#
_entry.id   AF-A0A8D0CNT8-F1
#
_cell.length_a   1.000
_cell.length_b   1.000
_cell.length_c   1.000
_cell.angle_alpha   90.00
_cell.angle_beta   90.00
_cell.angle_gamma   90.00
#
_symmetry.space_group_name_H-M   'P 1'
#
loop_
_entity.id
_entity.type
_entity.pdbx_description
1 polymer ?
#
loop_
_entity_poly.entity_id
_entity_poly.type
_entity_poly.pdbx_seq_one_letter_code
_entity_poly.pdbx_strand_id
1 'polypeptide(L)'
;MFFHLMCVALLGPWCCLTTSTASVSYPKTLPCDVRETNNGSVVTVDCTERSLIDIPRGIPRDTTNLTLTINHIPNLNSTSFHGLENLTEIDMRCNCVPIKIGPKDRMCTKSVIIEENTFTSLRNLRALYLDGNQLYSIPKGLPPNLILLSLEVNHIFYISSANLSEIRNIEMLYLSQNCYFRNPCNVSYEIEDGAFLQLNNLTLLCLKSNNLSFIPHRLPTSLKELYLYNNNIQEVTDEDFKNLTNLEILDISGNCPRCYNAPFPCNPCPNNSPLKISKTAFKMLTKLKTLRLHSNSLTCVPSEWFASTTELRVLDLSSNFLAREIGVTHFPHFLGKLEELDLSFNYELQRYPETLRLSCYFSSLKSLRILRLKGFVFQQLKPESIAPLKPLTNLEVVDLGTNFIKMANLSILMELKSFKIISLSDNKISSPSDGQEAVGFSGGEPLYWSPMSPAAQYQSKEVREIHYFRYDEYARSCKYKDKELGTITSFVNKNCSQFGKTLDVSRNNIFFLHSRFLNLGELRCLNLSGNAMSQSLNGSEFSYLTNLQYLDFSSNRLDLLYSTAFQELKSLVILDISYNNHYFESEGLTHMLNFTRHLKNLKILLMNHNQISTSTNTELESESLERLEFTGNRLDMLWRDGDIRYVNYFKKLHNLTVLDISHNNLNFIPQEVFSGLPDKLSELYIKNNKLKDNSFDWEKLQLLSSLQVLDLSGNSLTTVPPMLSICTKSLKKLLLHKNQILKLTPDFLKDAYNLQYLDLSFNHIQYIDKSSFPDDVVNKMKMLLLHKNRFVCTCNATWFVTWLNRTTVPIPRLATDVTCASPGAQRGHPVLSVDLLACQHSYLSIILYTLMTSLVLSFLTLSISSHLFLWDVWYIYHFCRAKLKGYGRLYSQSSTYDAFVIYDKEDLAVTEWVMKEMVAHLEDHGDCRLTLCLEERDWIPGCPLIDNLSQSIHNSKRTVFILTSKYIKSGNFKTAFYMAHQRLMDEKDDVIVLIFLEKVPCDSKYLRLRKRLYKRSVMEWPTNPQAQLYFWFSLRSVLATESHKQYNNLFKETL
;
A
#
# COMPACT_ATOMS: atom_id res chain seq x y z
N MET A 1 30.06 50.84 12.36
CA MET A 1 31.11 50.43 11.40
C MET A 1 32.40 49.99 12.12
N PHE A 2 32.28 49.07 13.09
CA PHE A 2 33.43 48.48 13.82
C PHE A 2 33.15 47.05 14.33
N PHE A 3 32.12 46.38 13.79
CA PHE A 3 31.76 44.99 14.11
C PHE A 3 31.72 44.07 12.89
N HIS A 4 31.98 44.60 11.69
CA HIS A 4 31.98 43.83 10.43
C HIS A 4 33.39 43.41 9.96
N LEU A 5 34.46 43.78 10.67
CA LEU A 5 35.84 43.50 10.26
C LEU A 5 36.55 42.38 11.05
N MET A 6 35.86 41.68 11.96
CA MET A 6 36.46 40.62 12.80
C MET A 6 35.99 39.19 12.49
N CYS A 7 35.17 38.97 11.46
CA CYS A 7 34.66 37.64 11.11
C CYS A 7 35.28 37.00 9.84
N VAL A 8 36.31 37.61 9.23
CA VAL A 8 36.86 37.14 7.92
C VAL A 8 38.20 36.39 8.05
N ALA A 9 38.70 36.11 9.26
CA ALA A 9 40.06 35.57 9.44
C ALA A 9 40.17 34.11 9.94
N LEU A 10 39.09 33.32 10.00
CA LEU A 10 39.14 31.95 10.56
C LEU A 10 38.36 30.87 9.80
N LEU A 11 38.25 30.94 8.47
CA LEU A 11 37.78 29.81 7.66
C LEU A 11 38.61 29.65 6.38
N GLY A 12 39.53 28.67 6.41
CA GLY A 12 40.32 28.15 5.29
C GLY A 12 41.82 28.20 5.60
N PRO A 13 42.49 27.05 5.80
CA PRO A 13 42.59 26.06 4.73
C PRO A 13 42.59 24.59 5.22
N TRP A 14 41.60 23.81 4.78
CA TRP A 14 41.76 22.38 4.53
C TRP A 14 41.06 22.05 3.22
N CYS A 15 41.68 22.52 2.14
CA CYS A 15 41.39 22.08 0.78
C CYS A 15 42.59 21.22 0.37
N CYS A 16 42.46 19.90 0.54
CA CYS A 16 43.03 18.85 -0.30
C CYS A 16 42.91 17.49 0.41
N LEU A 17 42.56 16.47 -0.39
CA LEU A 17 42.55 15.04 -0.10
C LEU A 17 41.31 14.50 0.64
N THR A 18 40.20 14.40 -0.10
CA THR A 18 39.48 13.12 -0.27
C THR A 18 38.78 13.12 -1.63
N THR A 19 39.41 12.50 -2.63
CA THR A 19 38.66 11.92 -3.75
C THR A 19 37.94 10.68 -3.22
N SER A 20 36.82 10.89 -2.53
CA SER A 20 35.83 9.84 -2.36
C SER A 20 34.93 9.88 -3.58
N THR A 21 34.85 8.76 -4.30
CA THR A 21 33.85 8.51 -5.34
C THR A 21 32.47 8.92 -4.82
N ALA A 22 31.98 10.07 -5.27
CA ALA A 22 30.65 10.53 -4.92
C ALA A 22 29.65 9.59 -5.61
N SER A 23 29.01 8.71 -4.83
CA SER A 23 27.77 8.08 -5.25
C SER A 23 26.76 9.19 -5.51
N VAL A 24 26.32 9.36 -6.76
CA VAL A 24 25.34 10.37 -7.14
C VAL A 24 24.03 10.06 -6.42
N SER A 25 23.67 10.89 -5.45
CA SER A 25 22.43 10.75 -4.68
C SER A 25 21.29 11.39 -5.48
N TYR A 26 20.51 10.58 -6.19
CA TYR A 26 19.31 11.05 -6.91
C TYR A 26 18.21 11.54 -5.96
N PRO A 27 17.39 12.52 -6.39
CA PRO A 27 16.31 13.05 -5.56
C PRO A 27 15.25 11.97 -5.29
N LYS A 28 15.11 11.57 -4.02
CA LYS A 28 14.11 10.58 -3.57
C LYS A 28 12.65 11.00 -3.75
N THR A 29 12.42 12.27 -4.04
CA THR A 29 11.10 12.83 -4.39
C THR A 29 10.69 12.49 -5.81
N LEU A 30 11.62 12.00 -6.66
CA LEU A 30 11.30 11.57 -8.01
C LEU A 30 10.33 10.37 -7.96
N PRO A 31 9.14 10.44 -8.59
CA PRO A 31 8.14 9.36 -8.59
C PRO A 31 8.50 8.19 -9.51
N CYS A 32 9.80 7.93 -9.71
CA CYS A 32 10.34 6.93 -10.62
C CYS A 32 11.49 6.17 -9.96
N ASP A 33 11.67 4.91 -10.33
CA ASP A 33 12.78 4.11 -9.83
C ASP A 33 14.01 4.38 -10.71
N VAL A 34 15.13 4.78 -10.10
CA VAL A 34 16.40 5.01 -10.80
C VAL A 34 17.31 3.82 -10.60
N ARG A 35 17.89 3.31 -11.69
CA ARG A 35 18.86 2.22 -11.67
C ARG A 35 20.07 2.58 -12.52
N GLU A 36 21.24 2.35 -11.96
CA GLU A 36 22.51 2.46 -12.67
C GLU A 36 23.01 1.06 -13.04
N THR A 37 23.38 0.88 -14.30
CA THR A 37 24.05 -0.33 -14.77
C THR A 37 25.38 0.05 -15.45
N ASN A 38 26.28 -0.93 -15.58
CA ASN A 38 27.59 -0.77 -16.23
C ASN A 38 28.42 0.39 -15.63
N ASN A 39 28.64 0.38 -14.30
CA ASN A 39 29.38 1.41 -13.57
C ASN A 39 28.89 2.85 -13.84
N GLY A 40 27.58 3.03 -14.01
CA GLY A 40 26.95 4.36 -14.19
C GLY A 40 26.88 4.85 -15.64
N SER A 41 27.34 4.06 -16.62
CA SER A 41 27.25 4.46 -18.04
C SER A 41 25.83 4.38 -18.61
N VAL A 42 24.94 3.60 -18.00
CA VAL A 42 23.53 3.52 -18.35
C VAL A 42 22.71 3.86 -17.12
N VAL A 43 21.98 4.97 -17.20
CA VAL A 43 21.10 5.46 -16.13
C VAL A 43 19.66 5.29 -16.61
N THR A 44 18.96 4.33 -16.00
CA THR A 44 17.58 4.00 -16.33
C THR A 44 16.64 4.62 -15.31
N VAL A 45 15.67 5.39 -15.78
CA VAL A 45 14.60 5.98 -14.99
C VAL A 45 13.27 5.34 -15.39
N ASP A 46 12.71 4.53 -14.49
CA ASP A 46 11.49 3.78 -14.71
C ASP A 46 10.31 4.37 -13.92
N CYS A 47 9.41 5.03 -14.66
CA CYS A 47 8.19 5.64 -14.17
C CYS A 47 6.94 4.82 -14.57
N THR A 48 7.07 3.51 -14.79
CA THR A 48 5.94 2.65 -15.22
C THR A 48 4.84 2.57 -14.15
N GLU A 49 3.58 2.69 -14.58
CA GLU A 49 2.37 2.57 -13.74
C GLU A 49 2.33 3.55 -12.54
N ARG A 50 2.77 4.80 -12.74
CA ARG A 50 2.87 5.82 -11.68
C ARG A 50 1.74 6.84 -11.67
N SER A 51 0.76 6.68 -12.58
CA SER A 51 -0.37 7.61 -12.75
C SER A 51 0.06 9.07 -12.98
N LEU A 52 1.19 9.27 -13.66
CA LEU A 52 1.73 10.60 -13.95
C LEU A 52 0.86 11.33 -14.96
N ILE A 53 0.65 12.62 -14.74
CA ILE A 53 -0.06 13.53 -15.65
C ILE A 53 0.88 14.46 -16.43
N ASP A 54 2.15 14.51 -16.03
CA ASP A 54 3.22 15.29 -16.65
C ASP A 54 4.56 14.59 -16.39
N ILE A 55 5.59 14.93 -17.15
CA ILE A 55 6.95 14.41 -16.94
C ILE A 55 7.51 15.01 -15.64
N PRO A 56 7.97 14.17 -14.68
CA PRO A 56 8.45 14.66 -13.39
C PRO A 56 9.64 15.62 -13.52
N ARG A 57 9.56 16.75 -12.80
CA ARG A 57 10.71 17.67 -12.65
C ARG A 57 11.72 17.04 -11.69
N GLY A 58 12.99 16.98 -12.09
CA GLY A 58 14.07 16.38 -11.29
C GLY A 58 14.59 15.02 -11.80
N ILE A 59 14.23 14.62 -13.02
CA ILE A 59 14.90 13.51 -13.71
C ILE A 59 16.40 13.86 -13.86
N PRO A 60 17.32 12.92 -13.55
CA PRO A 60 18.75 13.15 -13.66
C PRO A 60 19.19 13.48 -15.09
N ARG A 61 20.13 14.42 -15.26
CA ARG A 61 20.57 14.89 -16.60
C ARG A 61 21.37 13.84 -17.38
N ASP A 62 21.99 12.91 -16.66
CA ASP A 62 22.73 11.76 -17.15
C ASP A 62 21.82 10.57 -17.53
N THR A 63 20.50 10.70 -17.38
CA THR A 63 19.52 9.67 -17.80
C THR A 63 19.71 9.32 -19.28
N THR A 64 19.89 8.03 -19.55
CA THR A 64 19.98 7.48 -20.92
C THR A 64 18.66 6.85 -21.35
N ASN A 65 17.98 6.14 -20.44
CA ASN A 65 16.75 5.40 -20.73
C ASN A 65 15.62 5.91 -19.84
N LEU A 66 14.58 6.48 -20.45
CA LEU A 66 13.42 7.00 -19.74
C LEU A 66 12.17 6.21 -20.11
N THR A 67 11.51 5.62 -19.10
CA THR A 67 10.26 4.85 -19.29
C THR A 67 9.11 5.54 -18.57
N LEU A 68 8.09 5.93 -19.33
CA LEU A 68 6.90 6.68 -18.92
C LEU A 68 5.61 5.89 -19.22
N THR A 69 5.73 4.56 -19.26
CA THR A 69 4.69 3.65 -19.75
C THR A 69 3.51 3.49 -18.77
N ILE A 70 2.30 3.38 -19.30
CA ILE A 70 1.05 3.26 -18.51
C ILE A 70 0.92 4.43 -17.51
N ASN A 71 0.96 5.65 -18.06
CA ASN A 71 0.66 6.90 -17.34
C ASN A 71 -0.48 7.64 -18.04
N HIS A 72 -0.67 8.92 -17.73
CA HIS A 72 -1.78 9.75 -18.20
C HIS A 72 -1.27 11.11 -18.71
N ILE A 73 -0.11 11.14 -19.36
CA ILE A 73 0.52 12.38 -19.86
C ILE A 73 -0.21 12.81 -21.14
N PRO A 74 -0.91 13.97 -21.17
CA PRO A 74 -1.76 14.34 -22.29
C PRO A 74 -1.03 15.09 -23.40
N ASN A 75 0.00 15.88 -23.07
CA ASN A 75 0.65 16.81 -23.99
C ASN A 75 2.17 16.78 -23.82
N LEU A 76 2.91 16.89 -24.92
CA LEU A 76 4.36 17.09 -24.95
C LEU A 76 4.72 18.31 -25.80
N ASN A 77 5.72 19.06 -25.32
CA ASN A 77 6.25 20.25 -25.97
C ASN A 77 7.78 20.29 -25.90
N SER A 78 8.39 21.35 -26.45
CA SER A 78 9.85 21.53 -26.42
C SER A 78 10.48 21.61 -25.03
N THR A 79 9.69 21.83 -23.98
CA THR A 79 10.19 21.89 -22.59
C THR A 79 10.11 20.55 -21.86
N SER A 80 9.35 19.58 -22.37
CA SER A 80 9.09 18.29 -21.72
C SER A 80 10.37 17.50 -21.41
N PHE A 81 11.37 17.51 -22.30
CA PHE A 81 12.66 16.82 -22.12
C PHE A 81 13.85 17.78 -21.92
N HIS A 82 13.58 19.03 -21.53
CA HIS A 82 14.61 20.03 -21.38
C HIS A 82 15.64 19.63 -20.30
N GLY A 83 16.92 19.59 -20.68
CA GLY A 83 18.03 19.18 -19.81
C GLY A 83 18.33 17.67 -19.80
N LEU A 84 17.66 16.87 -20.63
CA LEU A 84 17.86 15.42 -20.78
C LEU A 84 18.52 15.06 -22.12
N GLU A 85 19.61 15.73 -22.46
CA GLU A 85 20.27 15.61 -23.78
C GLU A 85 20.97 14.25 -24.01
N ASN A 86 21.23 13.50 -22.95
CA ASN A 86 21.86 12.18 -23.00
C ASN A 86 20.90 11.02 -23.26
N LEU A 87 19.60 11.31 -23.43
CA LEU A 87 18.60 10.28 -23.71
C LEU A 87 18.91 9.56 -25.02
N THR A 88 19.02 8.24 -24.93
CA THR A 88 19.16 7.32 -26.05
C THR A 88 17.86 6.55 -26.29
N GLU A 89 17.01 6.38 -25.27
CA GLU A 89 15.74 5.68 -25.36
C GLU A 89 14.64 6.38 -24.57
N ILE A 90 13.49 6.58 -25.23
CA ILE A 90 12.25 7.04 -24.60
C ILE A 90 11.16 6.00 -24.87
N ASP A 91 10.59 5.47 -23.78
CA ASP A 91 9.40 4.64 -23.84
C ASP A 91 8.20 5.38 -23.23
N MET A 92 7.25 5.80 -24.05
CA MET A 92 6.02 6.46 -23.63
C MET A 92 4.79 5.68 -24.10
N ARG A 93 4.84 4.35 -24.00
CA ARG A 93 3.72 3.51 -24.43
C ARG A 93 2.51 3.65 -23.51
N CYS A 94 1.33 3.54 -24.10
CA CYS A 94 0.06 3.40 -23.42
C CYS A 94 -0.27 4.53 -22.43
N ASN A 95 0.06 5.78 -22.78
CA ASN A 95 -0.43 6.95 -22.03
C ASN A 95 -1.89 7.27 -22.36
N CYS A 96 -2.34 6.89 -23.56
CA CYS A 96 -3.72 7.03 -24.00
C CYS A 96 -4.15 5.88 -24.91
N VAL A 97 -4.40 4.71 -24.33
CA VAL A 97 -4.77 3.51 -25.11
C VAL A 97 -6.17 3.64 -25.75
N PRO A 98 -6.39 3.11 -26.97
CA PRO A 98 -7.71 3.10 -27.61
C PRO A 98 -8.79 2.43 -26.74
N ILE A 99 -10.02 2.95 -26.83
CA ILE A 99 -11.15 2.61 -25.93
C ILE A 99 -11.43 1.11 -25.83
N LYS A 100 -11.34 0.36 -26.94
CA LYS A 100 -11.62 -1.09 -26.98
C LYS A 100 -10.47 -1.95 -26.42
N ILE A 101 -9.28 -1.37 -26.22
CA ILE A 101 -8.08 -2.07 -25.74
C ILE A 101 -7.82 -1.74 -24.27
N GLY A 102 -7.93 -0.46 -23.90
CA GLY A 102 -7.61 0.04 -22.57
C GLY A 102 -8.62 -0.34 -21.47
N PRO A 103 -8.27 -0.02 -20.21
CA PRO A 103 -9.13 -0.21 -19.05
C PRO A 103 -10.45 0.56 -19.19
N LYS A 104 -11.55 -0.03 -18.69
CA LYS A 104 -12.90 0.55 -18.81
C LYS A 104 -13.22 1.54 -17.70
N ASP A 105 -12.54 1.44 -16.57
CA ASP A 105 -12.65 2.34 -15.41
C ASP A 105 -11.94 3.69 -15.64
N ARG A 106 -10.96 3.74 -16.54
CA ARG A 106 -10.21 4.97 -16.89
C ARG A 106 -9.97 5.06 -18.40
N MET A 107 -11.03 5.40 -19.13
CA MET A 107 -10.95 5.53 -20.59
C MET A 107 -10.28 6.84 -21.00
N CYS A 108 -9.30 6.78 -21.90
CA CYS A 108 -8.72 7.95 -22.52
C CYS A 108 -9.54 8.33 -23.77
N THR A 109 -10.09 9.56 -23.80
CA THR A 109 -10.98 10.04 -24.87
C THR A 109 -10.33 11.05 -25.82
N LYS A 110 -9.14 11.56 -25.49
CA LYS A 110 -8.39 12.53 -26.30
C LYS A 110 -6.99 12.02 -26.55
N SER A 111 -6.56 12.05 -27.81
CA SER A 111 -5.20 11.66 -28.21
C SER A 111 -4.12 12.47 -27.49
N VAL A 112 -2.96 11.87 -27.29
CA VAL A 112 -1.77 12.60 -26.81
C VAL A 112 -1.37 13.63 -27.87
N ILE A 113 -1.15 14.88 -27.45
CA ILE A 113 -0.70 15.97 -28.33
C ILE A 113 0.82 16.07 -28.25
N ILE A 114 1.49 16.00 -29.40
CA ILE A 114 2.95 16.13 -29.50
C ILE A 114 3.25 17.32 -30.41
N GLU A 115 3.86 18.38 -29.88
CA GLU A 115 4.29 19.54 -30.67
C GLU A 115 5.51 19.20 -31.55
N GLU A 116 5.61 19.84 -32.72
CA GLU A 116 6.61 19.50 -33.75
C GLU A 116 8.06 19.62 -33.27
N ASN A 117 8.36 20.48 -32.30
CA ASN A 117 9.73 20.69 -31.81
C ASN A 117 10.10 19.83 -30.57
N THR A 118 9.21 18.94 -30.12
CA THR A 118 9.35 18.17 -28.86
C THR A 118 10.65 17.36 -28.77
N PHE A 119 11.03 16.65 -29.84
CA PHE A 119 12.18 15.73 -29.84
C PHE A 119 13.42 16.29 -30.53
N THR A 120 13.32 17.48 -31.12
CA THR A 120 14.36 18.07 -31.99
C THR A 120 15.70 18.31 -31.28
N SER A 121 15.68 18.58 -29.97
CA SER A 121 16.89 18.80 -29.17
C SER A 121 17.63 17.52 -28.78
N LEU A 122 16.98 16.35 -28.88
CA LEU A 122 17.49 15.06 -28.39
C LEU A 122 18.37 14.37 -29.43
N ARG A 123 19.56 14.92 -29.66
CA ARG A 123 20.49 14.45 -30.72
C ARG A 123 21.01 13.02 -30.54
N ASN A 124 21.00 12.51 -29.31
CA ASN A 124 21.47 11.16 -28.98
C ASN A 124 20.37 10.09 -29.01
N LEU A 125 19.12 10.48 -29.26
CA LEU A 125 17.98 9.57 -29.22
C LEU A 125 18.07 8.54 -30.35
N ARG A 126 18.03 7.26 -29.97
CA ARG A 126 18.11 6.10 -30.88
C ARG A 126 16.82 5.30 -30.92
N ALA A 127 16.08 5.22 -29.82
CA ALA A 127 14.84 4.44 -29.74
C ALA A 127 13.69 5.27 -29.16
N LEU A 128 12.54 5.26 -29.85
CA LEU A 128 11.34 5.97 -29.44
C LEU A 128 10.11 5.06 -29.55
N TYR A 129 9.45 4.83 -28.42
CA TYR A 129 8.21 4.06 -28.35
C TYR A 129 7.03 4.96 -28.00
N LEU A 130 6.06 5.04 -28.91
CA LEU A 130 4.85 5.85 -28.82
C LEU A 130 3.59 5.00 -29.05
N ASP A 131 3.66 3.71 -28.73
CA ASP A 131 2.54 2.78 -28.93
C ASP A 131 1.36 3.14 -28.02
N GLY A 132 0.12 2.99 -28.50
CA GLY A 132 -1.06 3.13 -27.64
C GLY A 132 -1.31 4.56 -27.13
N ASN A 133 -1.15 5.57 -27.99
CA ASN A 133 -1.34 6.98 -27.65
C ASN A 133 -2.43 7.68 -28.48
N GLN A 134 -3.20 6.92 -29.27
CA GLN A 134 -4.25 7.42 -30.17
C GLN A 134 -3.75 8.48 -31.17
N LEU A 135 -2.48 8.41 -31.60
CA LEU A 135 -1.89 9.35 -32.55
C LEU A 135 -2.48 9.20 -33.95
N TYR A 136 -2.78 10.29 -34.65
CA TYR A 136 -3.34 10.27 -36.01
C TYR A 136 -2.29 10.39 -37.13
N SER A 137 -1.06 10.81 -36.78
CA SER A 137 0.04 10.96 -37.73
C SER A 137 1.37 10.66 -37.06
N ILE A 138 2.40 10.40 -37.88
CA ILE A 138 3.78 10.27 -37.41
C ILE A 138 4.24 11.65 -36.89
N PRO A 139 4.74 11.77 -35.64
CA PRO A 139 5.23 13.04 -35.12
C PRO A 139 6.33 13.63 -35.99
N LYS A 140 6.32 14.95 -36.18
CA LYS A 140 7.40 15.69 -36.87
C LYS A 140 8.49 16.13 -35.89
N GLY A 141 9.62 16.57 -36.43
CA GLY A 141 10.80 17.00 -35.68
C GLY A 141 11.51 15.85 -34.98
N LEU A 142 11.49 14.66 -35.58
CA LEU A 142 12.20 13.50 -35.07
C LEU A 142 13.71 13.63 -35.37
N PRO A 143 14.60 13.26 -34.42
CA PRO A 143 16.04 13.38 -34.63
C PRO A 143 16.52 12.39 -35.70
N PRO A 144 17.50 12.78 -36.54
CA PRO A 144 17.97 11.95 -37.66
C PRO A 144 18.76 10.71 -37.23
N ASN A 145 19.19 10.64 -35.97
CA ASN A 145 19.94 9.50 -35.41
C ASN A 145 19.03 8.37 -34.89
N LEU A 146 17.71 8.50 -35.06
CA LEU A 146 16.74 7.51 -34.61
C LEU A 146 16.90 6.20 -35.40
N ILE A 147 17.05 5.09 -34.67
CA ILE A 147 17.23 3.73 -35.19
C ILE A 147 15.93 2.93 -35.07
N LEU A 148 15.19 3.11 -33.98
CA LEU A 148 13.94 2.41 -33.70
C LEU A 148 12.80 3.40 -33.45
N LEU A 149 11.69 3.21 -34.17
CA LEU A 149 10.45 3.96 -33.99
C LEU A 149 9.28 2.97 -33.90
N SER A 150 8.53 3.05 -32.80
CA SER A 150 7.37 2.22 -32.55
C SER A 150 6.11 3.07 -32.39
N LEU A 151 5.12 2.81 -33.23
CA LEU A 151 3.85 3.54 -33.32
C LEU A 151 2.67 2.56 -33.39
N GLU A 152 2.76 1.44 -32.69
CA GLU A 152 1.69 0.45 -32.66
C GLU A 152 0.45 0.97 -31.91
N VAL A 153 -0.74 0.45 -32.23
CA VAL A 153 -1.97 0.74 -31.45
C VAL A 153 -2.31 2.25 -31.44
N ASN A 154 -2.10 2.94 -32.56
CA ASN A 154 -2.48 4.33 -32.76
C ASN A 154 -3.61 4.43 -33.80
N HIS A 155 -3.87 5.62 -34.35
CA HIS A 155 -4.85 5.87 -35.41
C HIS A 155 -4.17 6.36 -36.70
N ILE A 156 -2.99 5.82 -37.01
CA ILE A 156 -2.21 6.18 -38.21
C ILE A 156 -2.58 5.23 -39.34
N PHE A 157 -3.38 5.68 -40.29
CA PHE A 157 -3.87 4.87 -41.42
C PHE A 157 -3.52 5.43 -42.81
N TYR A 158 -2.72 6.50 -42.88
CA TYR A 158 -2.16 7.05 -44.11
C TYR A 158 -0.65 7.26 -43.95
N ILE A 159 0.15 6.67 -44.83
CA ILE A 159 1.61 6.77 -44.83
C ILE A 159 2.09 7.36 -46.16
N SER A 160 2.81 8.48 -46.09
CA SER A 160 3.45 9.12 -47.25
C SER A 160 4.97 9.20 -47.11
N SER A 161 5.66 9.33 -48.23
CA SER A 161 7.09 9.62 -48.31
C SER A 161 7.46 10.90 -47.54
N ALA A 162 6.59 11.90 -47.55
CA ALA A 162 6.77 13.14 -46.78
C ALA A 162 6.81 12.89 -45.28
N ASN A 163 5.97 11.99 -44.74
CA ASN A 163 5.92 11.66 -43.31
C ASN A 163 7.19 10.96 -42.80
N LEU A 164 7.92 10.28 -43.69
CA LEU A 164 9.11 9.49 -43.35
C LEU A 164 10.43 10.21 -43.69
N SER A 165 10.35 11.40 -44.30
CA SER A 165 11.49 12.12 -44.86
C SER A 165 12.57 12.52 -43.83
N GLU A 166 12.19 12.67 -42.56
CA GLU A 166 13.05 13.06 -41.44
C GLU A 166 13.84 11.90 -40.81
N ILE A 167 13.36 10.65 -40.95
CA ILE A 167 13.90 9.46 -40.25
C ILE A 167 14.67 8.50 -41.19
N ARG A 168 15.52 9.05 -42.05
CA ARG A 168 16.21 8.26 -43.11
C ARG A 168 17.15 7.17 -42.60
N ASN A 169 17.67 7.30 -41.38
CA ASN A 169 18.60 6.33 -40.78
C ASN A 169 17.89 5.23 -39.97
N ILE A 170 16.56 5.19 -39.97
CA ILE A 170 15.78 4.22 -39.21
C ILE A 170 16.11 2.78 -39.66
N GLU A 171 16.30 1.88 -38.70
CA GLU A 171 16.53 0.45 -38.95
C GLU A 171 15.30 -0.40 -38.61
N MET A 172 14.52 0.00 -37.60
CA MET A 172 13.35 -0.74 -37.11
C MET A 172 12.12 0.16 -37.04
N LEU A 173 11.07 -0.19 -37.78
CA LEU A 173 9.83 0.57 -37.85
C LEU A 173 8.61 -0.31 -37.57
N TYR A 174 7.90 -0.01 -36.48
CA TYR A 174 6.66 -0.69 -36.09
C TYR A 174 5.45 0.22 -36.28
N LEU A 175 4.57 -0.13 -37.22
CA LEU A 175 3.36 0.61 -37.57
C LEU A 175 2.09 -0.25 -37.38
N SER A 176 2.18 -1.26 -36.53
CA SER A 176 1.16 -2.31 -36.34
C SER A 176 -0.12 -1.88 -35.63
N GLN A 177 -1.20 -2.65 -35.77
CA GLN A 177 -2.42 -2.54 -34.94
C GLN A 177 -3.10 -1.15 -34.98
N ASN A 178 -2.89 -0.39 -36.07
CA ASN A 178 -3.52 0.92 -36.27
C ASN A 178 -4.94 0.82 -36.86
N CYS A 179 -5.28 -0.31 -37.50
CA CYS A 179 -6.63 -0.55 -37.99
C CYS A 179 -7.02 -2.04 -37.97
N TYR A 180 -7.75 -2.45 -36.94
CA TYR A 180 -8.28 -3.82 -36.79
C TYR A 180 -9.50 -3.88 -35.83
N PHE A 181 -10.05 -5.06 -35.55
CA PHE A 181 -11.33 -5.17 -34.82
C PHE A 181 -11.32 -4.54 -33.40
N ARG A 182 -10.19 -4.57 -32.67
CA ARG A 182 -10.06 -3.87 -31.36
C ARG A 182 -9.60 -2.42 -31.49
N ASN A 183 -9.17 -1.97 -32.65
CA ASN A 183 -8.83 -0.58 -32.93
C ASN A 183 -9.30 -0.19 -34.33
N PRO A 184 -10.63 -0.06 -34.56
CA PRO A 184 -11.16 0.13 -35.89
C PRO A 184 -10.90 1.57 -36.39
N CYS A 185 -10.52 1.71 -37.66
CA CYS A 185 -10.34 3.02 -38.31
C CYS A 185 -11.50 3.42 -39.23
N ASN A 186 -12.40 2.49 -39.58
CA ASN A 186 -13.55 2.70 -40.50
C ASN A 186 -13.19 3.20 -41.92
N VAL A 187 -11.91 3.18 -42.29
CA VAL A 187 -11.38 3.57 -43.61
C VAL A 187 -10.40 2.50 -44.14
N SER A 188 -10.03 2.58 -45.41
CA SER A 188 -8.91 1.83 -45.96
C SER A 188 -7.60 2.36 -45.42
N TYR A 189 -6.67 1.46 -45.13
CA TYR A 189 -5.29 1.85 -44.81
C TYR A 189 -4.55 2.11 -46.11
N GLU A 190 -3.97 3.31 -46.24
CA GLU A 190 -3.36 3.78 -47.48
C GLU A 190 -1.87 4.05 -47.29
N ILE A 191 -1.08 3.61 -48.26
CA ILE A 191 0.37 3.80 -48.30
C ILE A 191 0.73 4.34 -49.69
N GLU A 192 1.39 5.49 -49.75
CA GLU A 192 1.90 6.08 -51.00
C GLU A 192 2.89 5.14 -51.68
N ASP A 193 2.82 5.05 -53.00
CA ASP A 193 3.69 4.17 -53.80
C ASP A 193 5.17 4.55 -53.64
N GLY A 194 5.97 3.65 -53.07
CA GLY A 194 7.37 3.90 -52.73
C GLY A 194 7.59 4.77 -51.47
N ALA A 195 6.61 4.88 -50.57
CA ALA A 195 6.74 5.65 -49.31
C ALA A 195 8.00 5.28 -48.50
N PHE A 196 8.38 4.00 -48.47
CA PHE A 196 9.52 3.50 -47.70
C PHE A 196 10.85 3.49 -48.48
N LEU A 197 10.85 3.85 -49.77
CA LEU A 197 11.98 3.66 -50.68
C LEU A 197 13.24 4.44 -50.23
N GLN A 198 13.07 5.59 -49.58
CA GLN A 198 14.18 6.43 -49.13
C GLN A 198 14.87 5.91 -47.85
N LEU A 199 14.30 4.90 -47.18
CA LEU A 199 14.80 4.36 -45.91
C LEU A 199 15.83 3.25 -46.15
N ASN A 200 17.00 3.63 -46.65
CA ASN A 200 18.04 2.69 -47.10
C ASN A 200 18.65 1.80 -45.99
N ASN A 201 18.47 2.18 -44.72
CA ASN A 201 18.96 1.43 -43.57
C ASN A 201 17.88 0.53 -42.93
N LEU A 202 16.64 0.57 -43.43
CA LEU A 202 15.52 -0.15 -42.82
C LEU A 202 15.72 -1.66 -42.93
N THR A 203 15.82 -2.33 -41.79
CA THR A 203 15.99 -3.80 -41.69
C THR A 203 14.73 -4.51 -41.25
N LEU A 204 13.89 -3.87 -40.42
CA LEU A 204 12.64 -4.45 -39.91
C LEU A 204 11.48 -3.50 -40.18
N LEU A 205 10.45 -4.02 -40.87
CA LEU A 205 9.18 -3.33 -41.08
C LEU A 205 8.01 -4.18 -40.59
N CYS A 206 7.24 -3.66 -39.63
CA CYS A 206 6.05 -4.31 -39.09
C CYS A 206 4.78 -3.53 -39.43
N LEU A 207 3.91 -4.13 -40.24
CA LEU A 207 2.65 -3.59 -40.75
C LEU A 207 1.46 -4.53 -40.48
N LYS A 208 1.55 -5.35 -39.43
CA LYS A 208 0.48 -6.29 -39.05
C LYS A 208 -0.79 -5.58 -38.59
N SER A 209 -1.94 -6.24 -38.75
CA SER A 209 -3.22 -5.78 -38.19
C SER A 209 -3.55 -4.32 -38.54
N ASN A 210 -3.38 -3.97 -39.81
CA ASN A 210 -3.61 -2.63 -40.35
C ASN A 210 -4.71 -2.59 -41.41
N ASN A 211 -5.40 -3.70 -41.67
CA ASN A 211 -6.43 -3.78 -42.71
C ASN A 211 -5.89 -3.44 -44.13
N LEU A 212 -4.62 -3.77 -44.39
CA LEU A 212 -4.00 -3.59 -45.72
C LEU A 212 -4.65 -4.52 -46.75
N SER A 213 -4.93 -4.01 -47.95
CA SER A 213 -5.49 -4.81 -49.05
C SER A 213 -4.44 -5.28 -50.06
N PHE A 214 -3.23 -4.70 -50.01
CA PHE A 214 -2.13 -5.00 -50.93
C PHE A 214 -0.78 -4.90 -50.19
N ILE A 215 0.26 -5.48 -50.78
CA ILE A 215 1.64 -5.35 -50.28
C ILE A 215 2.21 -4.02 -50.77
N PRO A 216 2.81 -3.17 -49.91
CA PRO A 216 3.40 -1.91 -50.35
C PRO A 216 4.44 -2.12 -51.46
N HIS A 217 4.31 -1.39 -52.56
CA HIS A 217 5.24 -1.50 -53.68
C HIS A 217 6.57 -0.78 -53.39
N ARG A 218 7.65 -1.25 -54.03
CA ARG A 218 9.01 -0.68 -53.95
C ARG A 218 9.56 -0.56 -52.51
N LEU A 219 9.40 -1.62 -51.72
CA LEU A 219 10.06 -1.74 -50.42
C LEU A 219 11.61 -1.74 -50.54
N PRO A 220 12.34 -1.22 -49.54
CA PRO A 220 13.79 -1.08 -49.60
C PRO A 220 14.51 -2.44 -49.54
N THR A 221 15.59 -2.59 -50.31
CA THR A 221 16.37 -3.84 -50.43
C THR A 221 17.17 -4.21 -49.19
N SER A 222 17.28 -3.30 -48.22
CA SER A 222 17.92 -3.48 -46.93
C SER A 222 17.12 -4.36 -45.95
N LEU A 223 15.82 -4.56 -46.22
CA LEU A 223 14.93 -5.32 -45.35
C LEU A 223 15.41 -6.75 -45.12
N LYS A 224 15.40 -7.14 -43.85
CA LYS A 224 15.64 -8.49 -43.34
C LYS A 224 14.36 -9.10 -42.75
N GLU A 225 13.49 -8.29 -42.17
CA GLU A 225 12.26 -8.76 -41.52
C GLU A 225 11.06 -7.97 -42.01
N LEU A 226 10.06 -8.68 -42.53
CA LEU A 226 8.82 -8.09 -43.03
C LEU A 226 7.61 -8.82 -42.45
N TYR A 227 6.81 -8.09 -41.67
CA TYR A 227 5.61 -8.60 -41.03
C TYR A 227 4.36 -7.92 -41.60
N LEU A 228 3.55 -8.68 -42.33
CA LEU A 228 2.33 -8.26 -43.01
C LEU A 228 1.11 -9.08 -42.58
N TYR A 229 1.22 -9.81 -41.48
CA TYR A 229 0.19 -10.74 -41.04
C TYR A 229 -1.06 -10.05 -40.47
N ASN A 230 -2.18 -10.77 -40.46
CA ASN A 230 -3.50 -10.29 -40.04
C ASN A 230 -3.98 -9.02 -40.76
N ASN A 231 -3.75 -8.95 -42.07
CA ASN A 231 -4.30 -7.93 -42.96
C ASN A 231 -5.41 -8.53 -43.85
N ASN A 232 -5.77 -7.85 -44.94
CA ASN A 232 -6.82 -8.24 -45.88
C ASN A 232 -6.24 -8.41 -47.30
N ILE A 233 -4.98 -8.87 -47.41
CA ILE A 233 -4.29 -9.08 -48.68
C ILE A 233 -4.84 -10.35 -49.34
N GLN A 234 -5.31 -10.26 -50.59
CA GLN A 234 -5.93 -11.41 -51.28
C GLN A 234 -4.99 -12.08 -52.30
N GLU A 235 -4.00 -11.34 -52.80
CA GLU A 235 -3.10 -11.78 -53.86
C GLU A 235 -1.66 -11.30 -53.58
N VAL A 236 -0.70 -12.17 -53.90
CA VAL A 236 0.75 -11.93 -53.84
C VAL A 236 1.33 -12.25 -55.22
N THR A 237 1.84 -11.23 -55.88
CA THR A 237 2.37 -11.25 -57.24
C THR A 237 3.90 -11.39 -57.28
N ASP A 238 4.46 -11.57 -58.48
CA ASP A 238 5.92 -11.68 -58.66
C ASP A 238 6.67 -10.37 -58.42
N GLU A 239 5.98 -9.22 -58.50
CA GLU A 239 6.59 -7.91 -58.33
C GLU A 239 6.68 -7.48 -56.86
N ASP A 240 5.84 -8.03 -55.97
CA ASP A 240 5.72 -7.58 -54.57
C ASP A 240 7.01 -7.76 -53.75
N PHE A 241 7.77 -8.83 -54.02
CA PHE A 241 9.00 -9.17 -53.29
C PHE A 241 10.27 -9.16 -54.15
N LYS A 242 10.17 -8.71 -55.40
CA LYS A 242 11.23 -8.83 -56.43
C LYS A 242 12.58 -8.28 -56.00
N ASN A 243 12.59 -7.19 -55.23
CA ASN A 243 13.82 -6.49 -54.82
C ASN A 243 14.32 -6.90 -53.41
N LEU A 244 13.59 -7.76 -52.68
CA LEU A 244 13.88 -8.06 -51.26
C LEU A 244 14.87 -9.22 -51.08
N THR A 245 16.03 -9.14 -51.73
CA THR A 245 17.02 -10.25 -51.74
C THR A 245 17.72 -10.49 -50.40
N ASN A 246 17.62 -9.55 -49.45
CA ASN A 246 18.20 -9.69 -48.11
C ASN A 246 17.23 -10.19 -47.04
N LEU A 247 15.98 -10.49 -47.43
CA LEU A 247 14.94 -10.86 -46.48
C LEU A 247 15.24 -12.22 -45.83
N GLU A 248 15.21 -12.24 -44.50
CA GLU A 248 15.42 -13.42 -43.66
C GLU A 248 14.11 -13.93 -43.04
N ILE A 249 13.18 -13.03 -42.70
CA ILE A 249 11.88 -13.37 -42.10
C ILE A 249 10.75 -12.72 -42.91
N LEU A 250 9.81 -13.54 -43.37
CA LEU A 250 8.57 -13.11 -44.01
C LEU A 250 7.37 -13.73 -43.29
N ASP A 251 6.45 -12.89 -42.84
CA ASP A 251 5.20 -13.31 -42.21
C ASP A 251 4.01 -12.66 -42.91
N ILE A 252 3.25 -13.46 -43.65
CA ILE A 252 2.02 -13.05 -44.36
C ILE A 252 0.81 -13.84 -43.84
N SER A 253 0.87 -14.31 -42.59
CA SER A 253 -0.17 -15.12 -41.95
C SER A 253 -1.51 -14.36 -41.82
N GLY A 254 -2.65 -15.05 -41.76
CA GLY A 254 -3.93 -14.44 -41.40
C GLY A 254 -4.51 -13.44 -42.41
N ASN A 255 -4.08 -13.47 -43.69
CA ASN A 255 -4.58 -12.56 -44.73
C ASN A 255 -5.86 -13.08 -45.42
N CYS A 256 -5.96 -14.40 -45.58
CA CYS A 256 -7.20 -15.10 -45.93
C CYS A 256 -7.52 -16.16 -44.85
N PRO A 257 -7.98 -15.73 -43.66
CA PRO A 257 -7.95 -16.57 -42.47
C PRO A 257 -8.94 -17.73 -42.50
N ARG A 258 -8.53 -18.85 -41.91
CA ARG A 258 -9.43 -19.96 -41.58
C ARG A 258 -10.19 -19.59 -40.31
N CYS A 259 -11.45 -19.18 -40.46
CA CYS A 259 -12.24 -18.61 -39.35
C CYS A 259 -12.97 -19.62 -38.46
N TYR A 260 -12.94 -20.91 -38.78
CA TYR A 260 -13.66 -21.92 -37.99
C TYR A 260 -13.12 -22.00 -36.55
N ASN A 261 -14.00 -21.79 -35.56
CA ASN A 261 -13.70 -21.69 -34.13
C ASN A 261 -12.73 -20.53 -33.74
N ALA A 262 -12.58 -19.51 -34.57
CA ALA A 262 -11.80 -18.33 -34.20
C ALA A 262 -12.44 -17.61 -33.00
N PRO A 263 -11.71 -17.34 -31.90
CA PRO A 263 -12.23 -16.66 -30.70
C PRO A 263 -12.29 -15.13 -30.87
N PHE A 264 -12.21 -14.65 -32.10
CA PHE A 264 -12.20 -13.24 -32.48
C PHE A 264 -13.03 -13.04 -33.75
N PRO A 265 -13.55 -11.82 -34.03
CA PRO A 265 -14.21 -11.52 -35.28
C PRO A 265 -13.27 -11.80 -36.46
N CYS A 266 -13.67 -12.74 -37.33
CA CYS A 266 -12.84 -13.24 -38.41
C CYS A 266 -13.66 -13.26 -39.71
N ASN A 267 -13.11 -12.63 -40.75
CA ASN A 267 -13.72 -12.57 -42.07
C ASN A 267 -12.82 -13.33 -43.04
N PRO A 268 -13.28 -14.45 -43.64
CA PRO A 268 -12.52 -15.15 -44.66
C PRO A 268 -12.54 -14.36 -45.98
N CYS A 269 -11.60 -14.66 -46.88
CA CYS A 269 -11.61 -14.13 -48.24
C CYS A 269 -12.87 -14.57 -49.01
N PRO A 270 -13.30 -13.81 -50.05
CA PRO A 270 -14.48 -14.13 -50.83
C PRO A 270 -14.49 -15.58 -51.35
N ASN A 271 -15.64 -16.24 -51.30
CA ASN A 271 -15.81 -17.66 -51.67
C ASN A 271 -14.91 -18.64 -50.90
N ASN A 272 -14.43 -18.27 -49.70
CA ASN A 272 -13.45 -19.04 -48.93
C ASN A 272 -12.18 -19.37 -49.74
N SER A 273 -11.78 -18.48 -50.66
CA SER A 273 -10.59 -18.68 -51.46
C SER A 273 -9.32 -18.64 -50.60
N PRO A 274 -8.30 -19.46 -50.91
CA PRO A 274 -6.98 -19.31 -50.30
C PRO A 274 -6.36 -17.96 -50.67
N LEU A 275 -5.35 -17.54 -49.91
CA LEU A 275 -4.43 -16.49 -50.35
C LEU A 275 -3.77 -16.92 -51.67
N LYS A 276 -3.94 -16.12 -52.73
CA LYS A 276 -3.36 -16.43 -54.04
C LYS A 276 -1.91 -15.98 -54.07
N ILE A 277 -0.98 -16.92 -54.08
CA ILE A 277 0.46 -16.63 -54.15
C ILE A 277 1.01 -17.14 -55.48
N SER A 278 1.61 -16.25 -56.28
CA SER A 278 2.28 -16.63 -57.51
C SER A 278 3.36 -17.69 -57.27
N LYS A 279 3.54 -18.61 -58.22
CA LYS A 279 4.52 -19.69 -58.14
C LYS A 279 5.96 -19.17 -58.00
N THR A 280 6.23 -17.98 -58.51
CA THR A 280 7.56 -17.35 -58.51
C THR A 280 7.70 -16.20 -57.51
N ALA A 281 6.70 -15.95 -56.65
CA ALA A 281 6.69 -14.85 -55.69
C ALA A 281 7.92 -14.85 -54.75
N PHE A 282 8.39 -16.03 -54.34
CA PHE A 282 9.53 -16.17 -53.42
C PHE A 282 10.87 -16.40 -54.10
N LYS A 283 10.92 -16.39 -55.44
CA LYS A 283 12.11 -16.76 -56.21
C LYS A 283 13.35 -15.89 -55.89
N MET A 284 13.15 -14.62 -55.57
CA MET A 284 14.25 -13.68 -55.26
C MET A 284 14.67 -13.70 -53.78
N LEU A 285 13.94 -14.39 -52.90
CA LEU A 285 14.15 -14.39 -51.45
C LEU A 285 15.23 -15.42 -51.01
N THR A 286 16.44 -15.31 -51.56
CA THR A 286 17.48 -16.35 -51.42
C THR A 286 18.04 -16.49 -50.00
N LYS A 287 17.91 -15.47 -49.14
CA LYS A 287 18.36 -15.48 -47.73
C LYS A 287 17.26 -15.84 -46.73
N LEU A 288 16.07 -16.22 -47.20
CA LEU A 288 14.92 -16.45 -46.33
C LEU A 288 15.17 -17.64 -45.39
N LYS A 289 15.05 -17.38 -44.08
CA LYS A 289 15.21 -18.37 -43.00
C LYS A 289 13.88 -18.74 -42.37
N THR A 290 12.93 -17.82 -42.30
CA THR A 290 11.61 -18.03 -41.70
C THR A 290 10.51 -17.57 -42.66
N LEU A 291 9.60 -18.49 -42.97
CA LEU A 291 8.40 -18.21 -43.74
C LEU A 291 7.18 -18.65 -42.94
N ARG A 292 6.26 -17.72 -42.68
CA ARG A 292 5.00 -18.01 -42.00
C ARG A 292 3.80 -17.72 -42.90
N LEU A 293 3.01 -18.76 -43.07
CA LEU A 293 1.79 -18.82 -43.87
C LEU A 293 0.63 -19.36 -43.03
N HIS A 294 0.66 -19.11 -41.72
CA HIS A 294 -0.40 -19.52 -40.79
C HIS A 294 -1.74 -18.92 -41.20
N SER A 295 -2.83 -19.69 -41.13
CA SER A 295 -4.19 -19.21 -41.36
C SER A 295 -4.34 -18.40 -42.66
N ASN A 296 -4.00 -19.01 -43.79
CA ASN A 296 -4.16 -18.42 -45.13
C ASN A 296 -5.11 -19.24 -46.03
N SER A 297 -5.87 -20.15 -45.42
CA SER A 297 -6.83 -21.05 -46.08
C SER A 297 -6.22 -21.86 -47.23
N LEU A 298 -4.91 -22.10 -47.22
CA LEU A 298 -4.19 -22.81 -48.28
C LEU A 298 -4.68 -24.25 -48.42
N THR A 299 -4.89 -24.69 -49.66
CA THR A 299 -5.30 -26.07 -49.98
C THR A 299 -4.18 -26.89 -50.62
N CYS A 300 -3.13 -26.23 -51.12
CA CYS A 300 -1.96 -26.85 -51.71
C CYS A 300 -0.71 -26.04 -51.37
N VAL A 301 0.46 -26.69 -51.42
CA VAL A 301 1.77 -26.03 -51.23
C VAL A 301 2.65 -26.37 -52.44
N PRO A 302 2.72 -25.48 -53.45
CA PRO A 302 3.57 -25.67 -54.63
C PRO A 302 5.05 -25.83 -54.26
N SER A 303 5.74 -26.79 -54.88
CA SER A 303 7.17 -26.99 -54.66
C SER A 303 8.03 -25.85 -55.23
N GLU A 304 7.50 -25.13 -56.22
CA GLU A 304 8.12 -23.97 -56.86
C GLU A 304 8.40 -22.82 -55.87
N TRP A 305 7.59 -22.67 -54.82
CA TRP A 305 7.78 -21.67 -53.76
C TRP A 305 9.13 -21.80 -53.06
N PHE A 306 9.66 -23.03 -53.01
CA PHE A 306 10.88 -23.32 -52.27
C PHE A 306 12.13 -23.38 -53.16
N ALA A 307 11.97 -23.28 -54.48
CA ALA A 307 13.05 -23.54 -55.45
C ALA A 307 14.33 -22.72 -55.23
N SER A 308 14.21 -21.53 -54.64
CA SER A 308 15.33 -20.60 -54.39
C SER A 308 15.56 -20.29 -52.91
N THR A 309 14.72 -20.78 -51.99
CA THR A 309 14.80 -20.50 -50.54
C THR A 309 15.58 -21.60 -49.80
N THR A 310 16.82 -21.85 -50.20
CA THR A 310 17.62 -22.97 -49.69
C THR A 310 18.11 -22.80 -48.24
N GLU A 311 18.02 -21.59 -47.68
CA GLU A 311 18.41 -21.29 -46.29
C GLU A 311 17.23 -21.39 -45.30
N LEU A 312 16.06 -21.86 -45.74
CA LEU A 312 14.86 -21.91 -44.92
C LEU A 312 15.03 -22.88 -43.73
N ARG A 313 14.78 -22.37 -42.52
CA ARG A 313 14.87 -23.09 -41.24
C ARG A 313 13.53 -23.27 -40.55
N VAL A 314 12.61 -22.31 -40.68
CA VAL A 314 11.30 -22.35 -40.03
C VAL A 314 10.21 -22.15 -41.08
N LEU A 315 9.27 -23.10 -41.13
CA LEU A 315 8.11 -23.04 -42.00
C LEU A 315 6.84 -23.30 -41.18
N ASP A 316 5.98 -22.29 -41.11
CA ASP A 316 4.67 -22.38 -40.47
C ASP A 316 3.56 -22.40 -41.52
N LEU A 317 2.85 -23.53 -41.58
CA LEU A 317 1.72 -23.80 -42.45
C LEU A 317 0.46 -24.15 -41.62
N SER A 318 0.44 -23.78 -40.34
CA SER A 318 -0.65 -24.12 -39.43
C SER A 318 -1.96 -23.41 -39.80
N SER A 319 -3.10 -23.96 -39.37
CA SER A 319 -4.44 -23.42 -39.60
C SER A 319 -4.82 -23.21 -41.08
N ASN A 320 -4.32 -24.06 -41.99
CA ASN A 320 -4.74 -24.09 -43.39
C ASN A 320 -5.68 -25.29 -43.65
N PHE A 321 -5.89 -25.68 -44.91
CA PHE A 321 -6.70 -26.85 -45.33
C PHE A 321 -5.84 -27.91 -46.01
N LEU A 322 -4.66 -28.22 -45.45
CA LEU A 322 -3.63 -29.06 -46.07
C LEU A 322 -3.72 -30.57 -45.72
N ALA A 323 -4.76 -31.03 -45.01
CA ALA A 323 -4.84 -32.44 -44.58
C ALA A 323 -4.68 -33.48 -45.71
N ARG A 324 -5.23 -33.22 -46.90
CA ARG A 324 -5.03 -34.10 -48.07
C ARG A 324 -3.64 -33.99 -48.65
N GLU A 325 -3.17 -32.76 -48.76
CA GLU A 325 -1.90 -32.41 -49.36
C GLU A 325 -0.73 -33.06 -48.60
N ILE A 326 -0.72 -33.00 -47.27
CA ILE A 326 0.37 -33.52 -46.41
C ILE A 326 0.67 -35.02 -46.64
N GLY A 327 -0.31 -35.81 -47.07
CA GLY A 327 -0.12 -37.22 -47.43
C GLY A 327 0.59 -37.45 -48.76
N VAL A 328 0.59 -36.46 -49.65
CA VAL A 328 1.16 -36.53 -51.02
C VAL A 328 2.18 -35.42 -51.31
N THR A 329 2.42 -34.50 -50.39
CA THR A 329 3.32 -33.35 -50.58
C THR A 329 4.72 -33.81 -50.98
N HIS A 330 5.26 -33.16 -52.01
CA HIS A 330 6.62 -33.37 -52.47
C HIS A 330 7.50 -32.26 -51.87
N PHE A 331 8.03 -32.50 -50.67
CA PHE A 331 9.05 -31.61 -50.11
C PHE A 331 10.33 -31.74 -50.94
N PRO A 332 10.82 -30.64 -51.52
CA PRO A 332 12.01 -30.73 -52.34
C PRO A 332 13.24 -31.09 -51.51
N HIS A 333 14.17 -31.85 -52.10
CA HIS A 333 15.41 -32.24 -51.41
C HIS A 333 16.26 -31.05 -50.92
N PHE A 334 16.11 -29.86 -51.53
CA PHE A 334 16.83 -28.65 -51.12
C PHE A 334 16.30 -28.00 -49.83
N LEU A 335 15.14 -28.41 -49.29
CA LEU A 335 14.68 -28.02 -47.94
C LEU A 335 15.40 -28.79 -46.82
N GLY A 336 16.55 -29.41 -47.11
CA GLY A 336 17.31 -30.21 -46.14
C GLY A 336 17.78 -29.44 -44.89
N LYS A 337 17.78 -28.10 -44.90
CA LYS A 337 18.12 -27.22 -43.76
C LYS A 337 16.94 -26.85 -42.86
N LEU A 338 15.72 -27.29 -43.18
CA LEU A 338 14.53 -26.98 -42.38
C LEU A 338 14.64 -27.60 -40.98
N GLU A 339 14.52 -26.79 -39.93
CA GLU A 339 14.64 -27.17 -38.53
C GLU A 339 13.27 -27.28 -37.84
N GLU A 340 12.31 -26.41 -38.18
CA GLU A 340 10.97 -26.38 -37.61
C GLU A 340 9.90 -26.37 -38.70
N LEU A 341 8.97 -27.31 -38.61
CA LEU A 341 7.79 -27.42 -39.47
C LEU A 341 6.52 -27.51 -38.63
N ASP A 342 5.65 -26.52 -38.79
CA ASP A 342 4.34 -26.49 -38.13
C ASP A 342 3.21 -26.72 -39.15
N LEU A 343 2.49 -27.83 -38.99
CA LEU A 343 1.35 -28.24 -39.81
C LEU A 343 0.08 -28.36 -38.98
N SER A 344 0.05 -27.73 -37.81
CA SER A 344 -1.06 -27.86 -36.87
C SER A 344 -2.38 -27.29 -37.41
N PHE A 345 -3.51 -27.82 -36.96
CA PHE A 345 -4.87 -27.39 -37.30
C PHE A 345 -5.21 -27.39 -38.80
N ASN A 346 -4.62 -28.33 -39.55
CA ASN A 346 -4.89 -28.54 -40.99
C ASN A 346 -6.06 -29.49 -41.31
N TYR A 347 -6.77 -30.00 -40.28
CA TYR A 347 -7.88 -30.94 -40.42
C TYR A 347 -8.97 -30.50 -41.40
N GLU A 348 -9.58 -31.48 -42.06
CA GLU A 348 -10.81 -31.29 -42.84
C GLU A 348 -12.02 -31.14 -41.90
N LEU A 349 -12.87 -30.14 -42.17
CA LEU A 349 -14.10 -29.96 -41.40
C LEU A 349 -14.99 -31.20 -41.54
N GLN A 350 -15.57 -31.64 -40.41
CA GLN A 350 -16.50 -32.78 -40.34
C GLN A 350 -15.91 -34.14 -40.77
N ARG A 351 -14.59 -34.26 -40.88
CA ARG A 351 -13.92 -35.52 -41.23
C ARG A 351 -13.07 -36.02 -40.07
N TYR A 352 -13.09 -37.33 -39.83
CA TYR A 352 -12.31 -37.99 -38.77
C TYR A 352 -11.62 -39.26 -39.28
N PRO A 353 -10.51 -39.12 -40.02
CA PRO A 353 -9.80 -40.25 -40.64
C PRO A 353 -9.33 -41.29 -39.61
N GLU A 354 -9.21 -42.54 -40.07
CA GLU A 354 -8.79 -43.66 -39.22
C GLU A 354 -7.34 -43.50 -38.72
N THR A 355 -6.43 -43.07 -39.59
CA THR A 355 -4.99 -42.94 -39.28
C THR A 355 -4.38 -41.70 -39.92
N LEU A 356 -3.27 -41.25 -39.36
CA LEU A 356 -2.41 -40.22 -39.95
C LEU A 356 -1.58 -40.82 -41.09
N ARG A 357 -1.61 -40.18 -42.27
CA ARG A 357 -0.78 -40.52 -43.43
C ARG A 357 0.15 -39.36 -43.74
N LEU A 358 1.46 -39.58 -43.56
CA LEU A 358 2.49 -38.63 -43.95
C LEU A 358 3.15 -39.10 -45.25
N SER A 359 3.49 -38.15 -46.13
CA SER A 359 4.25 -38.41 -47.35
C SER A 359 5.63 -39.01 -47.04
N CYS A 360 6.14 -39.89 -47.90
CA CYS A 360 7.49 -40.45 -47.77
C CYS A 360 8.59 -39.37 -47.90
N TYR A 361 8.28 -38.23 -48.53
CA TYR A 361 9.21 -37.12 -48.72
C TYR A 361 9.58 -36.40 -47.41
N PHE A 362 8.86 -36.59 -46.30
CA PHE A 362 9.26 -36.09 -44.99
C PHE A 362 10.66 -36.60 -44.58
N SER A 363 11.05 -37.78 -45.05
CA SER A 363 12.41 -38.33 -44.83
C SER A 363 13.53 -37.48 -45.45
N SER A 364 13.20 -36.56 -46.36
CA SER A 364 14.17 -35.63 -46.98
C SER A 364 14.57 -34.47 -46.06
N LEU A 365 13.80 -34.19 -45.01
CA LEU A 365 13.99 -33.05 -44.10
C LEU A 365 15.07 -33.36 -43.04
N LYS A 366 16.31 -33.61 -43.48
CA LYS A 366 17.40 -34.13 -42.63
C LYS A 366 17.76 -33.27 -41.41
N SER A 367 17.55 -31.97 -41.47
CA SER A 367 17.82 -31.05 -40.35
C SER A 367 16.61 -30.83 -39.44
N LEU A 368 15.48 -31.50 -39.67
CA LEU A 368 14.26 -31.27 -38.92
C LEU A 368 14.44 -31.66 -37.45
N ARG A 369 14.18 -30.69 -36.57
CA ARG A 369 14.27 -30.82 -35.11
C ARG A 369 12.90 -30.79 -34.47
N ILE A 370 11.98 -29.98 -34.99
CA ILE A 370 10.65 -29.77 -34.43
C ILE A 370 9.60 -30.02 -35.51
N LEU A 371 8.70 -30.96 -35.25
CA LEU A 371 7.53 -31.22 -36.07
C LEU A 371 6.27 -31.09 -35.23
N ARG A 372 5.37 -30.17 -35.62
CA ARG A 372 4.06 -30.00 -34.96
C ARG A 372 2.93 -30.39 -35.90
N LEU A 373 2.07 -31.26 -35.41
CA LEU A 373 0.93 -31.84 -36.10
C LEU A 373 -0.30 -31.83 -35.19
N LYS A 374 -0.49 -30.75 -34.41
CA LYS A 374 -1.68 -30.64 -33.56
C LYS A 374 -2.94 -30.53 -34.41
N GLY A 375 -4.10 -30.96 -33.91
CA GLY A 375 -5.36 -30.70 -34.61
C GLY A 375 -5.39 -31.17 -36.07
N PHE A 376 -4.69 -32.25 -36.40
CA PHE A 376 -4.85 -32.97 -37.67
C PHE A 376 -6.09 -33.86 -37.65
N VAL A 377 -6.47 -34.32 -36.45
CA VAL A 377 -7.72 -35.04 -36.11
C VAL A 377 -7.77 -36.43 -36.74
N PHE A 378 -7.39 -37.48 -36.02
CA PHE A 378 -7.40 -38.87 -36.51
C PHE A 378 -7.60 -39.89 -35.36
N GLN A 379 -8.13 -41.07 -35.68
CA GLN A 379 -8.60 -42.02 -34.68
C GLN A 379 -7.48 -42.85 -34.02
N GLN A 380 -6.53 -43.34 -34.81
CA GLN A 380 -5.52 -44.30 -34.38
C GLN A 380 -4.11 -43.91 -34.85
N LEU A 381 -3.13 -44.07 -33.97
CA LEU A 381 -1.71 -43.94 -34.32
C LEU A 381 -1.12 -45.32 -34.61
N LYS A 382 -0.76 -45.57 -35.87
CA LYS A 382 -0.22 -46.85 -36.35
C LYS A 382 1.27 -46.74 -36.72
N PRO A 383 2.02 -47.86 -36.86
CA PRO A 383 3.43 -47.81 -37.26
C PRO A 383 3.67 -47.06 -38.58
N GLU A 384 2.73 -47.11 -39.51
CA GLU A 384 2.82 -46.41 -40.80
C GLU A 384 2.74 -44.88 -40.64
N SER A 385 2.07 -44.39 -39.58
CA SER A 385 1.90 -42.96 -39.32
C SER A 385 3.23 -42.25 -39.04
N ILE A 386 4.20 -42.96 -38.46
CA ILE A 386 5.52 -42.42 -38.11
C ILE A 386 6.65 -42.94 -39.01
N ALA A 387 6.37 -43.89 -39.91
CA ALA A 387 7.38 -44.51 -40.77
C ALA A 387 8.25 -43.49 -41.54
N PRO A 388 7.69 -42.40 -42.11
CA PRO A 388 8.50 -41.38 -42.79
C PRO A 388 9.44 -40.58 -41.86
N LEU A 389 9.20 -40.58 -40.56
CA LEU A 389 9.95 -39.83 -39.56
C LEU A 389 11.12 -40.62 -38.97
N LYS A 390 11.09 -41.96 -39.03
CA LYS A 390 12.13 -42.84 -38.49
C LYS A 390 13.56 -42.53 -38.97
N PRO A 391 13.79 -42.15 -40.25
CA PRO A 391 15.14 -41.81 -40.73
C PRO A 391 15.71 -40.48 -40.20
N LEU A 392 14.89 -39.64 -39.55
CA LEU A 392 15.28 -38.30 -39.13
C LEU A 392 16.04 -38.32 -37.81
N THR A 393 17.38 -38.26 -37.88
CA THR A 393 18.26 -38.38 -36.71
C THR A 393 18.33 -37.13 -35.83
N ASN A 394 17.87 -35.98 -36.32
CA ASN A 394 17.88 -34.71 -35.59
C ASN A 394 16.52 -34.36 -34.98
N LEU A 395 15.50 -35.20 -35.17
CA LEU A 395 14.14 -34.92 -34.72
C LEU A 395 14.06 -35.02 -33.19
N GLU A 396 13.98 -33.87 -32.53
CA GLU A 396 13.95 -33.71 -31.09
C GLU A 396 12.52 -33.62 -30.54
N VAL A 397 11.62 -32.93 -31.25
CA VAL A 397 10.26 -32.65 -30.78
C VAL A 397 9.23 -33.11 -31.80
N VAL A 398 8.30 -33.96 -31.35
CA VAL A 398 7.12 -34.36 -32.12
C VAL A 398 5.88 -34.02 -31.31
N ASP A 399 5.06 -33.10 -31.81
CA ASP A 399 3.83 -32.67 -31.16
C ASP A 399 2.60 -33.16 -31.92
N LEU A 400 1.91 -34.13 -31.32
CA LEU A 400 0.67 -34.74 -31.79
C LEU A 400 -0.50 -34.40 -30.84
N GLY A 401 -0.44 -33.27 -30.15
CA GLY A 401 -1.51 -32.83 -29.26
C GLY A 401 -2.84 -32.51 -29.97
N THR A 402 -3.95 -32.52 -29.24
CA THR A 402 -5.28 -32.09 -29.75
C THR A 402 -5.72 -32.82 -31.04
N ASN A 403 -5.39 -34.10 -31.21
CA ASN A 403 -5.74 -34.90 -32.40
C ASN A 403 -6.94 -35.82 -32.19
N PHE A 404 -7.51 -35.84 -30.99
CA PHE A 404 -8.58 -36.77 -30.61
C PHE A 404 -8.22 -38.24 -30.84
N ILE A 405 -6.94 -38.61 -30.72
CA ILE A 405 -6.48 -39.99 -30.89
C ILE A 405 -7.12 -40.87 -29.83
N LYS A 406 -7.77 -41.96 -30.22
CA LYS A 406 -8.43 -42.93 -29.32
C LYS A 406 -7.50 -44.09 -28.97
N MET A 407 -6.75 -44.59 -29.95
CA MET A 407 -5.86 -45.73 -29.80
C MET A 407 -4.46 -45.36 -30.28
N ALA A 408 -3.46 -45.58 -29.45
CA ALA A 408 -2.07 -45.37 -29.82
C ALA A 408 -1.24 -46.49 -29.18
N ASN A 409 -0.42 -47.19 -29.96
CA ASN A 409 0.63 -48.00 -29.36
C ASN A 409 1.77 -47.04 -28.98
N LEU A 410 2.04 -46.85 -27.68
CA LEU A 410 3.09 -45.90 -27.27
C LEU A 410 4.50 -46.42 -27.58
N SER A 411 4.67 -47.73 -27.73
CA SER A 411 5.96 -48.37 -28.01
C SER A 411 6.50 -48.01 -29.39
N ILE A 412 5.64 -47.77 -30.38
CA ILE A 412 6.09 -47.38 -31.74
C ILE A 412 6.79 -46.02 -31.73
N LEU A 413 6.43 -45.13 -30.81
CA LEU A 413 7.05 -43.81 -30.67
C LEU A 413 8.49 -43.91 -30.17
N MET A 414 8.86 -45.02 -29.52
CA MET A 414 10.25 -45.26 -29.08
C MET A 414 11.18 -45.62 -30.23
N GLU A 415 10.65 -45.97 -31.41
CA GLU A 415 11.47 -46.18 -32.60
C GLU A 415 12.13 -44.87 -33.08
N LEU A 416 11.63 -43.71 -32.65
CA LEU A 416 12.18 -42.38 -32.95
C LEU A 416 13.41 -42.08 -32.05
N LYS A 417 14.53 -42.78 -32.25
CA LYS A 417 15.66 -42.81 -31.30
C LYS A 417 16.17 -41.43 -30.79
N SER A 418 16.12 -40.39 -31.62
CA SER A 418 16.63 -39.05 -31.34
C SER A 418 15.67 -38.12 -30.57
N PHE A 419 14.43 -38.55 -30.30
CA PHE A 419 13.45 -37.65 -29.67
C PHE A 419 13.90 -37.22 -28.26
N LYS A 420 13.63 -35.96 -27.95
CA LYS A 420 13.69 -35.37 -26.61
C LYS A 420 12.29 -35.25 -26.01
N ILE A 421 11.31 -34.82 -26.82
CA ILE A 421 9.94 -34.59 -26.39
C ILE A 421 8.97 -35.19 -27.41
N ILE A 422 8.06 -36.04 -26.93
CA ILE A 422 6.88 -36.45 -27.68
C ILE A 422 5.65 -36.01 -26.89
N SER A 423 4.80 -35.21 -27.53
CA SER A 423 3.54 -34.75 -26.94
C SER A 423 2.35 -35.42 -27.62
N LEU A 424 1.50 -36.04 -26.80
CA LEU A 424 0.18 -36.58 -27.13
C LEU A 424 -0.88 -35.93 -26.24
N SER A 425 -0.64 -34.72 -25.74
CA SER A 425 -1.57 -34.02 -24.85
C SER A 425 -2.94 -33.80 -25.50
N ASP A 426 -4.01 -33.70 -24.72
CA ASP A 426 -5.35 -33.35 -25.21
C ASP A 426 -5.89 -34.31 -26.29
N ASN A 427 -5.60 -35.60 -26.14
CA ASN A 427 -6.15 -36.66 -26.97
C ASN A 427 -7.24 -37.43 -26.21
N LYS A 428 -7.69 -38.57 -26.76
CA LYS A 428 -8.74 -39.43 -26.18
C LYS A 428 -8.23 -40.84 -25.91
N ILE A 429 -6.92 -40.98 -25.66
CA ILE A 429 -6.28 -42.27 -25.44
C ILE A 429 -6.82 -42.85 -24.14
N SER A 430 -7.41 -44.04 -24.19
CA SER A 430 -8.03 -44.70 -23.03
C SER A 430 -7.30 -45.96 -22.58
N SER A 431 -6.78 -46.75 -23.52
CA SER A 431 -5.90 -47.89 -23.29
C SER A 431 -5.06 -48.15 -24.54
N PRO A 432 -3.72 -48.11 -24.47
CA PRO A 432 -2.87 -48.46 -25.60
C PRO A 432 -2.85 -49.99 -25.72
N SER A 433 -3.75 -50.51 -26.55
CA SER A 433 -3.74 -51.93 -26.93
C SER A 433 -2.49 -52.24 -27.75
N ASP A 434 -1.70 -53.23 -27.33
CA ASP A 434 -0.91 -54.01 -28.28
C ASP A 434 -1.89 -54.64 -29.28
N GLY A 435 -1.54 -54.58 -30.56
CA GLY A 435 -2.43 -54.92 -31.68
C GLY A 435 -2.79 -56.41 -31.80
N GLN A 436 -2.91 -57.16 -30.71
CA GLN A 436 -3.38 -58.53 -30.69
C GLN A 436 -4.49 -58.68 -29.64
N GLU A 437 -5.69 -58.99 -30.15
CA GLU A 437 -6.92 -59.31 -29.41
C GLU A 437 -7.53 -58.16 -28.61
N ALA A 438 -8.21 -57.26 -29.33
CA ALA A 438 -9.44 -56.70 -28.78
C ALA A 438 -10.42 -57.88 -28.57
N VAL A 439 -10.55 -58.35 -27.33
CA VAL A 439 -11.73 -59.11 -26.92
C VAL A 439 -12.92 -58.22 -27.24
N GLY A 440 -13.62 -58.57 -28.32
CA GLY A 440 -14.84 -57.90 -28.71
C GLY A 440 -15.82 -58.02 -27.55
N PHE A 441 -16.15 -56.91 -26.91
CA PHE A 441 -17.42 -56.81 -26.20
C PHE A 441 -18.53 -56.79 -27.26
N SER A 442 -18.84 -57.96 -27.80
CA SER A 442 -20.10 -58.23 -28.46
C SER A 442 -21.18 -58.31 -27.38
N GLY A 443 -21.80 -57.17 -27.08
CA GLY A 443 -22.96 -57.07 -26.22
C GLY A 443 -23.75 -55.85 -26.65
N GLY A 444 -24.80 -56.08 -27.44
CA GLY A 444 -25.70 -55.02 -27.87
C GLY A 444 -26.48 -54.49 -26.69
N GLU A 445 -26.18 -53.28 -26.25
CA GLU A 445 -27.13 -52.42 -25.53
C GLU A 445 -26.99 -50.97 -26.03
N PRO A 446 -28.09 -50.21 -26.12
CA PRO A 446 -28.05 -48.84 -26.62
C PRO A 446 -27.31 -47.95 -25.61
N LEU A 447 -26.20 -47.34 -26.05
CA LEU A 447 -25.49 -46.29 -25.34
C LEU A 447 -26.40 -45.08 -25.14
N TYR A 448 -27.08 -45.00 -23.99
CA TYR A 448 -27.54 -43.74 -23.44
C TYR A 448 -26.30 -42.92 -23.03
N TRP A 449 -25.79 -42.12 -23.96
CA TRP A 449 -24.89 -41.03 -23.63
C TRP A 449 -25.68 -40.00 -22.83
N SER A 450 -25.52 -40.00 -21.50
CA SER A 450 -25.86 -38.83 -20.71
C SER A 450 -24.88 -37.71 -21.07
N PRO A 451 -25.36 -36.56 -21.58
CA PRO A 451 -24.50 -35.39 -21.71
C PRO A 451 -24.06 -34.98 -20.31
N MET A 452 -22.75 -34.90 -20.09
CA MET A 452 -22.20 -34.20 -18.92
C MET A 452 -22.88 -32.84 -18.80
N SER A 453 -23.31 -32.51 -17.59
CA SER A 453 -23.99 -31.26 -17.30
C SER A 453 -23.14 -30.05 -17.73
N PRO A 454 -23.74 -28.99 -18.31
CA PRO A 454 -23.02 -27.77 -18.69
C PRO A 454 -22.44 -26.95 -17.51
N ALA A 455 -22.50 -27.47 -16.28
CA ALA A 455 -22.26 -26.72 -15.06
C ALA A 455 -20.89 -26.96 -14.41
N ALA A 456 -20.05 -27.86 -14.93
CA ALA A 456 -18.63 -27.91 -14.56
C ALA A 456 -17.86 -26.87 -15.38
N GLN A 457 -18.19 -25.60 -15.16
CA GLN A 457 -17.48 -24.47 -15.75
C GLN A 457 -16.03 -24.48 -15.29
N TYR A 458 -15.15 -24.65 -16.27
CA TYR A 458 -13.72 -24.39 -16.27
C TYR A 458 -13.33 -23.23 -15.34
N GLN A 459 -12.89 -23.55 -14.12
CA GLN A 459 -12.04 -22.71 -13.29
C GLN A 459 -10.60 -23.22 -13.36
N SER A 460 -10.05 -23.40 -14.57
CA SER A 460 -8.59 -23.37 -14.74
C SER A 460 -8.23 -22.02 -15.35
N LYS A 461 -7.54 -21.19 -14.55
CA LYS A 461 -6.97 -19.90 -15.00
C LYS A 461 -5.81 -20.07 -15.99
N GLU A 462 -5.44 -21.30 -16.32
CA GLU A 462 -4.35 -21.62 -17.24
C GLU A 462 -4.89 -22.22 -18.54
N VAL A 463 -5.44 -21.38 -19.42
CA VAL A 463 -5.67 -21.77 -20.81
C VAL A 463 -4.35 -21.67 -21.57
N ARG A 464 -3.48 -22.69 -21.42
CA ARG A 464 -2.13 -22.73 -22.02
C ARG A 464 -2.16 -22.88 -23.55
N GLU A 465 -3.26 -23.34 -24.14
CA GLU A 465 -3.31 -23.76 -25.56
C GLU A 465 -3.96 -22.76 -26.54
N ILE A 466 -4.20 -21.51 -26.16
CA ILE A 466 -4.79 -20.53 -27.10
C ILE A 466 -3.81 -20.17 -28.24
N HIS A 467 -2.53 -20.56 -28.19
CA HIS A 467 -1.49 -20.20 -29.18
C HIS A 467 -1.98 -20.17 -30.64
N TYR A 468 -2.53 -21.27 -31.15
CA TYR A 468 -3.00 -21.38 -32.55
C TYR A 468 -4.30 -20.64 -32.86
N PHE A 469 -5.05 -20.25 -31.83
CA PHE A 469 -6.33 -19.55 -31.94
C PHE A 469 -6.24 -18.08 -31.48
N ARG A 470 -5.05 -17.60 -31.07
CA ARG A 470 -4.87 -16.18 -30.75
C ARG A 470 -4.89 -15.39 -32.04
N TYR A 471 -5.50 -14.20 -31.99
CA TYR A 471 -5.46 -13.27 -33.11
C TYR A 471 -4.02 -12.87 -33.43
N ASP A 472 -3.25 -12.42 -32.44
CA ASP A 472 -1.84 -12.03 -32.59
C ASP A 472 -1.05 -12.56 -31.38
N GLU A 473 -0.27 -13.61 -31.59
CA GLU A 473 0.57 -14.20 -30.56
C GLU A 473 1.77 -13.31 -30.18
N TYR A 474 2.22 -12.48 -31.11
CA TYR A 474 3.37 -11.59 -30.96
C TYR A 474 2.94 -10.16 -30.60
N ALA A 475 1.69 -9.94 -30.16
CA ALA A 475 1.22 -8.65 -29.67
C ALA A 475 1.97 -8.25 -28.40
N ARG A 476 2.49 -7.02 -28.34
CA ARG A 476 3.10 -6.47 -27.14
C ARG A 476 2.02 -6.08 -26.13
N SER A 477 2.26 -6.42 -24.87
CA SER A 477 1.54 -5.83 -23.74
C SER A 477 2.05 -4.41 -23.50
N CYS A 478 1.17 -3.53 -23.03
CA CYS A 478 1.58 -2.20 -22.57
C CYS A 478 2.66 -2.25 -21.48
N LYS A 479 2.77 -3.34 -20.71
CA LYS A 479 3.64 -3.39 -19.52
C LYS A 479 5.11 -3.65 -19.82
N TYR A 480 5.43 -4.40 -20.89
CA TYR A 480 6.78 -4.87 -21.17
C TYR A 480 7.19 -4.50 -22.60
N LYS A 481 8.43 -4.00 -22.77
CA LYS A 481 9.00 -3.56 -24.07
C LYS A 481 9.33 -4.76 -24.93
N ASP A 482 10.11 -5.66 -24.33
CA ASP A 482 10.36 -6.96 -24.88
C ASP A 482 9.05 -7.72 -24.92
N LYS A 483 8.96 -8.66 -25.86
CA LYS A 483 8.03 -9.78 -25.78
C LYS A 483 7.98 -10.14 -24.28
N GLU A 484 6.82 -10.02 -23.61
CA GLU A 484 6.50 -11.08 -22.64
C GLU A 484 6.69 -12.26 -23.53
N LEU A 485 7.84 -12.96 -23.41
CA LEU A 485 8.07 -14.15 -24.16
C LEU A 485 6.74 -14.84 -23.91
N GLY A 486 5.90 -14.91 -24.94
CA GLY A 486 5.28 -16.14 -25.25
C GLY A 486 6.51 -17.04 -25.27
N THR A 487 6.92 -17.55 -24.10
CA THR A 487 6.45 -18.85 -23.74
C THR A 487 5.21 -19.13 -24.61
N ILE A 488 5.45 -19.50 -25.88
CA ILE A 488 5.58 -20.90 -26.23
C ILE A 488 5.98 -21.60 -24.93
N THR A 489 5.01 -21.69 -24.00
CA THR A 489 5.11 -22.49 -22.81
C THR A 489 5.60 -23.75 -23.44
N SER A 490 6.85 -24.14 -23.14
CA SER A 490 7.30 -25.42 -23.65
C SER A 490 6.15 -26.34 -23.27
N PHE A 491 5.54 -26.91 -24.30
CA PHE A 491 4.21 -27.49 -24.18
C PHE A 491 4.20 -28.59 -23.09
N VAL A 492 5.41 -29.09 -22.82
CA VAL A 492 5.89 -29.82 -21.67
C VAL A 492 6.54 -28.90 -20.63
N ASN A 493 6.19 -29.03 -19.35
CA ASN A 493 6.85 -28.37 -18.23
C ASN A 493 8.39 -28.32 -18.43
N LYS A 494 8.98 -27.11 -18.57
CA LYS A 494 10.43 -26.92 -18.86
C LYS A 494 11.30 -27.74 -17.90
N ASN A 495 10.86 -27.86 -16.64
CA ASN A 495 11.55 -28.59 -15.60
C ASN A 495 11.60 -30.09 -15.90
N CYS A 496 10.57 -30.66 -16.52
CA CYS A 496 10.48 -32.08 -16.86
C CYS A 496 11.39 -32.43 -18.04
N SER A 497 11.38 -31.59 -19.10
CA SER A 497 12.20 -31.80 -20.31
C SER A 497 13.72 -31.68 -20.10
N GLN A 498 14.16 -31.11 -18.96
CA GLN A 498 15.57 -31.02 -18.59
C GLN A 498 16.15 -32.37 -18.17
N PHE A 499 15.33 -33.29 -17.65
CA PHE A 499 15.78 -34.62 -17.22
C PHE A 499 16.09 -35.56 -18.41
N GLY A 500 15.54 -35.28 -19.60
CA GLY A 500 15.83 -36.03 -20.82
C GLY A 500 14.57 -36.38 -21.62
N LYS A 501 14.53 -37.61 -22.13
CA LYS A 501 13.41 -38.11 -22.94
C LYS A 501 12.09 -37.98 -22.19
N THR A 502 11.17 -37.24 -22.79
CA THR A 502 9.89 -36.86 -22.22
C THR A 502 8.74 -37.36 -23.08
N LEU A 503 7.78 -38.02 -22.43
CA LEU A 503 6.49 -38.34 -23.01
C LEU A 503 5.41 -37.55 -22.27
N ASP A 504 4.67 -36.73 -23.00
CA ASP A 504 3.49 -36.04 -22.49
C ASP A 504 2.22 -36.71 -23.00
N VAL A 505 1.47 -37.34 -22.11
CA VAL A 505 0.15 -37.94 -22.37
C VAL A 505 -0.89 -37.30 -21.46
N SER A 506 -0.70 -36.03 -21.09
CA SER A 506 -1.64 -35.28 -20.27
C SER A 506 -2.99 -35.06 -20.96
N ARG A 507 -4.05 -34.86 -20.17
CA ARG A 507 -5.41 -34.58 -20.66
C ARG A 507 -5.90 -35.61 -21.68
N ASN A 508 -5.62 -36.88 -21.42
CA ASN A 508 -6.16 -38.03 -22.15
C ASN A 508 -7.28 -38.68 -21.32
N ASN A 509 -7.73 -39.87 -21.73
CA ASN A 509 -8.79 -40.61 -21.06
C ASN A 509 -8.25 -41.90 -20.39
N ILE A 510 -6.98 -41.91 -19.97
CA ILE A 510 -6.36 -43.11 -19.40
C ILE A 510 -6.88 -43.30 -17.97
N PHE A 511 -7.84 -44.19 -17.77
CA PHE A 511 -8.45 -44.40 -16.45
C PHE A 511 -7.78 -45.51 -15.63
N PHE A 512 -6.99 -46.38 -16.28
CA PHE A 512 -6.30 -47.53 -15.65
C PHE A 512 -4.91 -47.73 -16.27
N LEU A 513 -3.92 -48.01 -15.43
CA LEU A 513 -2.53 -48.29 -15.80
C LEU A 513 -2.20 -49.77 -15.59
N HIS A 514 -1.48 -50.35 -16.55
CA HIS A 514 -0.99 -51.72 -16.48
C HIS A 514 0.52 -51.72 -16.76
N SER A 515 1.29 -52.65 -16.20
CA SER A 515 2.76 -52.71 -16.42
C SER A 515 3.15 -52.73 -17.90
N ARG A 516 2.40 -53.45 -18.73
CA ARG A 516 2.49 -53.45 -20.21
C ARG A 516 2.36 -52.07 -20.90
N PHE A 517 1.84 -51.06 -20.22
CA PHE A 517 1.62 -49.70 -20.75
C PHE A 517 2.94 -49.04 -21.21
N LEU A 518 4.09 -49.44 -20.63
CA LEU A 518 5.30 -48.64 -20.65
C LEU A 518 6.57 -49.45 -20.89
N ASN A 519 6.70 -50.16 -22.02
CA ASN A 519 8.04 -50.61 -22.45
C ASN A 519 8.89 -49.41 -22.95
N LEU A 520 8.99 -48.36 -22.12
CA LEU A 520 9.57 -47.05 -22.41
C LEU A 520 10.68 -46.77 -21.38
N GLY A 521 11.53 -47.77 -21.11
CA GLY A 521 12.56 -47.71 -20.06
C GLY A 521 13.62 -46.61 -20.24
N GLU A 522 13.66 -45.94 -21.39
CA GLU A 522 14.53 -44.80 -21.65
C GLU A 522 13.95 -43.45 -21.19
N LEU A 523 12.67 -43.41 -20.79
CA LEU A 523 12.03 -42.18 -20.35
C LEU A 523 12.62 -41.66 -19.04
N ARG A 524 12.79 -40.35 -18.98
CA ARG A 524 13.23 -39.60 -17.80
C ARG A 524 12.11 -38.75 -17.22
N CYS A 525 11.16 -38.35 -18.05
CA CYS A 525 9.99 -37.57 -17.67
C CYS A 525 8.72 -38.15 -18.29
N LEU A 526 7.67 -38.28 -17.49
CA LEU A 526 6.34 -38.72 -17.92
C LEU A 526 5.28 -37.79 -17.34
N ASN A 527 4.46 -37.21 -18.21
CA ASN A 527 3.32 -36.39 -17.82
C ASN A 527 2.01 -37.13 -18.07
N LEU A 528 1.34 -37.54 -17.00
CA LEU A 528 0.04 -38.21 -16.95
C LEU A 528 -1.06 -37.31 -16.39
N SER A 529 -0.80 -36.01 -16.27
CA SER A 529 -1.76 -35.10 -15.63
C SER A 529 -3.11 -35.06 -16.35
N GLY A 530 -4.22 -34.94 -15.62
CA GLY A 530 -5.54 -34.74 -16.25
C GLY A 530 -6.14 -35.97 -16.94
N ASN A 531 -5.80 -37.20 -16.55
CA ASN A 531 -6.30 -38.43 -17.17
C ASN A 531 -7.51 -39.07 -16.45
N ALA A 532 -7.97 -38.47 -15.34
CA ALA A 532 -9.04 -39.00 -14.48
C ALA A 532 -8.77 -40.42 -13.94
N MET A 533 -7.49 -40.80 -13.78
CA MET A 533 -7.09 -42.10 -13.22
C MET A 533 -7.62 -42.28 -11.80
N SER A 534 -8.32 -43.39 -11.56
CA SER A 534 -8.96 -43.69 -10.26
C SER A 534 -8.42 -44.98 -9.61
N GLN A 535 -7.23 -45.43 -10.04
CA GLN A 535 -6.63 -46.67 -9.59
C GLN A 535 -5.89 -46.50 -8.26
N SER A 536 -6.05 -47.46 -7.37
CA SER A 536 -5.26 -47.59 -6.15
C SER A 536 -3.89 -48.21 -6.47
N LEU A 537 -2.88 -47.35 -6.62
CA LEU A 537 -1.54 -47.76 -7.03
C LEU A 537 -0.87 -48.62 -5.95
N ASN A 538 -0.41 -49.83 -6.32
CA ASN A 538 0.23 -50.76 -5.38
C ASN A 538 1.75 -50.90 -5.61
N GLY A 539 2.27 -50.27 -6.65
CA GLY A 539 3.70 -50.26 -6.97
C GLY A 539 4.10 -51.29 -8.03
N SER A 540 3.18 -51.65 -8.93
CA SER A 540 3.41 -52.57 -10.05
C SER A 540 3.20 -51.92 -11.42
N GLU A 541 2.55 -50.76 -11.44
CA GLU A 541 2.07 -50.08 -12.63
C GLU A 541 3.21 -49.53 -13.49
N PHE A 542 4.30 -49.07 -12.88
CA PHE A 542 5.44 -48.44 -13.57
C PHE A 542 6.70 -49.30 -13.58
N SER A 543 6.58 -50.63 -13.48
CA SER A 543 7.72 -51.55 -13.26
C SER A 543 8.84 -51.46 -14.31
N TYR A 544 8.52 -51.05 -15.53
CA TYR A 544 9.49 -50.88 -16.63
C TYR A 544 10.12 -49.48 -16.69
N LEU A 545 9.62 -48.49 -15.95
CA LEU A 545 10.11 -47.10 -15.94
C LEU A 545 11.17 -46.83 -14.87
N THR A 546 12.18 -47.70 -14.79
CA THR A 546 13.19 -47.64 -13.73
C THR A 546 14.09 -46.41 -13.77
N ASN A 547 14.22 -45.77 -14.94
CA ASN A 547 15.03 -44.58 -15.18
C ASN A 547 14.28 -43.25 -15.00
N LEU A 548 12.98 -43.30 -14.69
CA LEU A 548 12.13 -42.12 -14.59
C LEU A 548 12.56 -41.24 -13.41
N GLN A 549 12.73 -39.95 -13.67
CA GLN A 549 13.18 -38.94 -12.69
C GLN A 549 12.08 -37.93 -12.37
N TYR A 550 11.17 -37.66 -13.31
CA TYR A 550 10.01 -36.79 -13.10
C TYR A 550 8.73 -37.53 -13.48
N LEU A 551 7.78 -37.58 -12.54
CA LEU A 551 6.41 -38.02 -12.81
C LEU A 551 5.43 -36.90 -12.46
N ASP A 552 4.69 -36.42 -13.47
CA ASP A 552 3.52 -35.57 -13.26
C ASP A 552 2.25 -36.43 -13.28
N PHE A 553 1.63 -36.59 -12.13
CA PHE A 553 0.39 -37.33 -11.91
C PHE A 553 -0.73 -36.39 -11.45
N SER A 554 -0.57 -35.08 -11.64
CA SER A 554 -1.51 -34.08 -11.14
C SER A 554 -2.88 -34.15 -11.83
N SER A 555 -3.92 -33.59 -11.23
CA SER A 555 -5.28 -33.54 -11.81
C SER A 555 -5.84 -34.92 -12.19
N ASN A 556 -5.58 -35.94 -11.38
CA ASN A 556 -6.18 -37.28 -11.49
C ASN A 556 -7.12 -37.52 -10.30
N ARG A 557 -7.45 -38.79 -10.03
CA ARG A 557 -8.21 -39.23 -8.85
C ARG A 557 -7.39 -40.30 -8.12
N LEU A 558 -6.14 -39.98 -7.76
CA LEU A 558 -5.26 -40.92 -7.09
C LEU A 558 -5.86 -41.43 -5.77
N ASP A 559 -5.98 -42.74 -5.63
CA ASP A 559 -6.34 -43.41 -4.38
C ASP A 559 -5.08 -43.96 -3.68
N LEU A 560 -4.67 -43.34 -2.58
CA LEU A 560 -3.50 -43.73 -1.79
C LEU A 560 -3.85 -44.78 -0.73
N LEU A 561 -4.40 -45.92 -1.16
CA LEU A 561 -4.72 -47.04 -0.25
C LEU A 561 -3.47 -47.78 0.24
N TYR A 562 -2.44 -47.92 -0.61
CA TYR A 562 -1.24 -48.70 -0.32
C TYR A 562 -0.02 -47.81 -0.07
N SER A 563 0.74 -48.12 0.97
CA SER A 563 2.03 -47.44 1.25
C SER A 563 3.13 -47.81 0.24
N THR A 564 2.91 -48.81 -0.60
CA THR A 564 3.84 -49.24 -1.66
C THR A 564 3.64 -48.48 -2.98
N ALA A 565 2.68 -47.53 -3.04
CA ALA A 565 2.48 -46.69 -4.21
C ALA A 565 3.80 -46.06 -4.70
N PHE A 566 4.07 -46.17 -6.00
CA PHE A 566 5.26 -45.65 -6.68
C PHE A 566 6.62 -46.27 -6.27
N GLN A 567 6.67 -47.30 -5.42
CA GLN A 567 7.93 -47.88 -4.92
C GLN A 567 8.89 -48.39 -6.01
N GLU A 568 8.35 -48.75 -7.18
CA GLU A 568 9.09 -49.25 -8.34
C GLU A 568 9.92 -48.17 -9.03
N LEU A 569 9.57 -46.89 -8.84
CA LEU A 569 10.24 -45.73 -9.43
C LEU A 569 11.51 -45.34 -8.65
N LYS A 570 12.52 -46.21 -8.71
CA LYS A 570 13.76 -46.08 -7.90
C LYS A 570 14.59 -44.83 -8.21
N SER A 571 14.47 -44.25 -9.40
CA SER A 571 15.23 -43.07 -9.84
C SER A 571 14.46 -41.75 -9.69
N LEU A 572 13.26 -41.78 -9.11
CA LEU A 572 12.35 -40.63 -9.09
C LEU A 572 12.91 -39.50 -8.21
N VAL A 573 12.97 -38.31 -8.78
CA VAL A 573 13.48 -37.08 -8.14
C VAL A 573 12.34 -36.10 -7.85
N ILE A 574 11.39 -35.97 -8.78
CA ILE A 574 10.23 -35.09 -8.66
C ILE A 574 8.95 -35.89 -8.86
N LEU A 575 8.03 -35.77 -7.92
CA LEU A 575 6.69 -36.35 -8.00
C LEU A 575 5.65 -35.24 -7.80
N ASP A 576 4.77 -35.07 -8.78
CA ASP A 576 3.60 -34.20 -8.67
C ASP A 576 2.32 -35.04 -8.58
N ILE A 577 1.65 -34.98 -7.44
CA ILE A 577 0.34 -35.60 -7.20
C ILE A 577 -0.69 -34.55 -6.79
N SER A 578 -0.51 -33.30 -7.23
CA SER A 578 -1.42 -32.19 -6.95
C SER A 578 -2.79 -32.37 -7.62
N TYR A 579 -3.84 -31.72 -7.12
CA TYR A 579 -5.21 -31.78 -7.68
C TYR A 579 -5.78 -33.21 -7.81
N ASN A 580 -5.50 -34.08 -6.83
CA ASN A 580 -6.04 -35.43 -6.67
C ASN A 580 -7.06 -35.51 -5.52
N ASN A 581 -7.89 -34.49 -5.34
CA ASN A 581 -8.78 -34.31 -4.19
C ASN A 581 -9.95 -35.32 -4.09
N HIS A 582 -10.30 -36.00 -5.18
CA HIS A 582 -11.53 -36.81 -5.26
C HIS A 582 -11.70 -37.81 -4.11
N TYR A 583 -10.67 -38.61 -3.80
CA TYR A 583 -10.74 -39.58 -2.72
C TYR A 583 -10.49 -38.95 -1.33
N PHE A 584 -9.69 -37.89 -1.24
CA PHE A 584 -9.42 -37.19 0.03
C PHE A 584 -10.60 -36.41 0.60
N GLU A 585 -11.55 -36.02 -0.25
CA GLU A 585 -12.80 -35.37 0.18
C GLU A 585 -13.82 -36.36 0.76
N SER A 586 -13.67 -37.65 0.48
CA SER A 586 -14.59 -38.69 0.96
C SER A 586 -14.20 -39.15 2.36
N GLU A 587 -15.13 -39.03 3.31
CA GLU A 587 -14.90 -39.47 4.68
C GLU A 587 -14.84 -41.01 4.79
N GLY A 588 -14.04 -41.51 5.74
CA GLY A 588 -13.94 -42.95 6.05
C GLY A 588 -13.02 -43.77 5.15
N LEU A 589 -12.34 -43.15 4.18
CA LEU A 589 -11.34 -43.81 3.35
C LEU A 589 -9.95 -43.83 4.02
N THR A 590 -9.20 -44.90 3.75
CA THR A 590 -7.82 -45.04 4.20
C THR A 590 -6.89 -44.27 3.26
N HIS A 591 -6.01 -43.46 3.84
CA HIS A 591 -5.00 -42.70 3.09
C HIS A 591 -3.62 -42.93 3.70
N MET A 592 -2.77 -43.67 2.97
CA MET A 592 -1.43 -44.09 3.38
C MET A 592 -0.37 -43.13 2.85
N LEU A 593 -0.28 -41.95 3.46
CA LEU A 593 0.63 -40.89 3.02
C LEU A 593 2.12 -41.18 3.32
N ASN A 594 2.41 -42.22 4.10
CA ASN A 594 3.79 -42.66 4.38
C ASN A 594 4.47 -43.42 3.21
N PHE A 595 3.88 -43.44 2.01
CA PHE A 595 4.47 -44.07 0.82
C PHE A 595 5.84 -43.49 0.45
N THR A 596 6.10 -42.24 0.83
CA THR A 596 7.35 -41.51 0.60
C THR A 596 8.59 -42.22 1.15
N ARG A 597 8.45 -43.12 2.14
CA ARG A 597 9.60 -43.84 2.72
C ARG A 597 10.31 -44.76 1.71
N HIS A 598 9.57 -45.22 0.70
CA HIS A 598 10.07 -46.14 -0.32
C HIS A 598 10.80 -45.40 -1.47
N LEU A 599 10.61 -44.08 -1.59
CA LEU A 599 11.17 -43.26 -2.67
C LEU A 599 12.51 -42.65 -2.25
N LYS A 600 13.59 -43.43 -2.36
CA LYS A 600 14.93 -43.09 -1.81
C LYS A 600 15.66 -41.92 -2.49
N ASN A 601 15.25 -41.51 -3.69
CA ASN A 601 15.87 -40.43 -4.45
C ASN A 601 14.98 -39.19 -4.60
N LEU A 602 13.78 -39.21 -3.98
CA LEU A 602 12.79 -38.16 -4.15
C LEU A 602 13.24 -36.89 -3.44
N LYS A 603 13.37 -35.79 -4.18
CA LYS A 603 13.79 -34.48 -3.66
C LYS A 603 12.64 -33.49 -3.55
N ILE A 604 11.73 -33.51 -4.52
CA ILE A 604 10.60 -32.57 -4.59
C ILE A 604 9.30 -33.35 -4.67
N LEU A 605 8.39 -33.07 -3.75
CA LEU A 605 7.05 -33.63 -3.72
C LEU A 605 6.02 -32.50 -3.74
N LEU A 606 5.13 -32.54 -4.74
CA LEU A 606 4.04 -31.59 -4.89
C LEU A 606 2.72 -32.30 -4.60
N MET A 607 2.03 -31.87 -3.54
CA MET A 607 0.74 -32.40 -3.09
C MET A 607 -0.28 -31.27 -2.94
N ASN A 608 -0.25 -30.33 -3.88
CA ASN A 608 -1.03 -29.12 -3.80
C ASN A 608 -2.51 -29.40 -4.13
N HIS A 609 -3.43 -28.69 -3.48
CA HIS A 609 -4.86 -28.72 -3.77
C HIS A 609 -5.49 -30.13 -3.73
N ASN A 610 -5.04 -30.98 -2.81
CA ASN A 610 -5.60 -32.33 -2.61
C ASN A 610 -6.70 -32.37 -1.54
N GLN A 611 -7.01 -31.24 -0.88
CA GLN A 611 -8.02 -31.20 0.21
C GLN A 611 -7.76 -32.21 1.34
N ILE A 612 -6.50 -32.60 1.58
CA ILE A 612 -6.15 -33.61 2.59
C ILE A 612 -6.55 -33.10 3.97
N SER A 613 -7.57 -33.74 4.56
CA SER A 613 -8.11 -33.41 5.89
C SER A 613 -7.96 -34.53 6.93
N THR A 614 -7.68 -35.76 6.47
CA THR A 614 -7.49 -36.97 7.26
C THR A 614 -6.32 -37.77 6.70
N SER A 615 -5.64 -38.52 7.56
CA SER A 615 -4.53 -39.41 7.20
C SER A 615 -4.51 -40.60 8.15
N THR A 616 -4.39 -41.82 7.62
CA THR A 616 -4.33 -43.03 8.47
C THR A 616 -3.01 -43.09 9.22
N ASN A 617 -1.93 -42.62 8.60
CA ASN A 617 -0.64 -42.45 9.27
C ASN A 617 -0.58 -41.10 9.99
N THR A 618 0.05 -41.08 11.15
CA THR A 618 0.27 -39.87 11.96
C THR A 618 1.54 -39.11 11.56
N GLU A 619 2.38 -39.67 10.69
CA GLU A 619 3.68 -39.11 10.29
C GLU A 619 4.01 -39.43 8.81
N LEU A 620 4.68 -38.49 8.15
CA LEU A 620 5.33 -38.64 6.84
C LEU A 620 6.82 -38.94 7.02
N GLU A 621 7.34 -39.91 6.27
CA GLU A 621 8.72 -40.38 6.42
C GLU A 621 9.49 -40.26 5.10
N SER A 622 10.66 -39.62 5.11
CA SER A 622 11.58 -39.59 3.97
C SER A 622 13.00 -39.21 4.38
N GLU A 623 13.99 -39.87 3.77
CA GLU A 623 15.41 -39.60 3.99
C GLU A 623 16.00 -38.64 2.93
N SER A 624 15.30 -38.45 1.80
CA SER A 624 15.80 -37.70 0.63
C SER A 624 15.06 -36.41 0.35
N LEU A 625 13.83 -36.25 0.85
CA LEU A 625 12.96 -35.14 0.47
C LEU A 625 13.52 -33.80 0.96
N GLU A 626 13.73 -32.87 0.03
CA GLU A 626 14.30 -31.53 0.26
C GLU A 626 13.22 -30.43 0.23
N ARG A 627 12.18 -30.60 -0.61
CA ARG A 627 11.08 -29.64 -0.78
C ARG A 627 9.72 -30.36 -0.81
N LEU A 628 8.80 -29.89 0.03
CA LEU A 628 7.41 -30.34 0.08
C LEU A 628 6.49 -29.14 -0.15
N GLU A 629 5.69 -29.22 -1.21
CA GLU A 629 4.56 -28.30 -1.40
C GLU A 629 3.27 -28.99 -1.01
N PHE A 630 2.62 -28.46 0.02
CA PHE A 630 1.42 -29.00 0.63
C PHE A 630 0.31 -27.94 0.64
N THR A 631 0.29 -27.08 -0.37
CA THR A 631 -0.63 -25.93 -0.41
C THR A 631 -2.06 -26.37 -0.70
N GLY A 632 -3.07 -25.62 -0.24
CA GLY A 632 -4.47 -25.92 -0.61
C GLY A 632 -5.02 -27.25 -0.04
N ASN A 633 -4.46 -27.73 1.07
CA ASN A 633 -4.98 -28.86 1.84
C ASN A 633 -5.76 -28.36 3.06
N ARG A 634 -6.08 -29.26 4.01
CA ARG A 634 -6.86 -28.96 5.21
C ARG A 634 -6.07 -29.27 6.47
N LEU A 635 -4.88 -28.69 6.61
CA LEU A 635 -4.10 -28.79 7.86
C LEU A 635 -4.85 -28.19 9.06
N ASP A 636 -5.79 -27.27 8.85
CA ASP A 636 -6.72 -26.81 9.89
C ASP A 636 -7.53 -27.95 10.51
N MET A 637 -7.82 -29.00 9.73
CA MET A 637 -8.56 -30.18 10.18
C MET A 637 -7.65 -31.23 10.83
N LEU A 638 -6.38 -31.31 10.42
CA LEU A 638 -5.37 -32.22 11.01
C LEU A 638 -4.77 -31.67 12.31
N TRP A 639 -4.65 -30.34 12.42
CA TRP A 639 -4.14 -29.62 13.59
C TRP A 639 -5.27 -28.93 14.35
N ARG A 640 -6.40 -29.61 14.50
CA ARG A 640 -7.52 -29.12 15.31
C ARG A 640 -7.13 -29.06 16.79
N ASP A 641 -7.77 -28.13 17.49
CA ASP A 641 -7.49 -27.91 18.90
C ASP A 641 -7.83 -29.17 19.72
N GLY A 642 -6.94 -29.54 20.63
CA GLY A 642 -7.01 -30.78 21.41
C GLY A 642 -6.59 -32.07 20.69
N ASP A 643 -6.30 -32.06 19.37
CA ASP A 643 -5.82 -33.22 18.63
C ASP A 643 -4.30 -33.21 18.48
N ILE A 644 -3.62 -34.02 19.27
CA ILE A 644 -2.15 -34.13 19.24
C ILE A 644 -1.63 -35.17 18.25
N ARG A 645 -2.49 -35.90 17.53
CA ARG A 645 -2.06 -37.04 16.70
C ARG A 645 -1.15 -36.65 15.55
N TYR A 646 -1.34 -35.47 14.96
CA TYR A 646 -0.64 -35.02 13.77
C TYR A 646 0.35 -33.87 14.05
N VAL A 647 0.73 -33.61 15.30
CA VAL A 647 1.68 -32.52 15.63
C VAL A 647 3.09 -32.80 15.08
N ASN A 648 3.47 -34.08 14.97
CA ASN A 648 4.75 -34.53 14.41
C ASN A 648 4.65 -34.93 12.92
N TYR A 649 3.61 -34.50 12.22
CA TYR A 649 3.28 -35.01 10.89
C TYR A 649 4.45 -34.91 9.89
N PHE A 650 5.25 -33.84 9.96
CA PHE A 650 6.38 -33.60 9.06
C PHE A 650 7.74 -33.97 9.66
N LYS A 651 7.81 -34.38 10.94
CA LYS A 651 9.06 -34.47 11.71
C LYS A 651 10.10 -35.41 11.11
N LYS A 652 9.65 -36.54 10.55
CA LYS A 652 10.50 -37.59 9.95
C LYS A 652 10.93 -37.29 8.51
N LEU A 653 10.71 -36.07 8.02
CA LEU A 653 11.28 -35.59 6.77
C LEU A 653 12.67 -34.99 7.04
N HIS A 654 13.65 -35.85 7.28
CA HIS A 654 14.95 -35.48 7.90
C HIS A 654 15.79 -34.48 7.09
N ASN A 655 15.60 -34.42 5.78
CA ASN A 655 16.34 -33.54 4.87
C ASN A 655 15.49 -32.36 4.33
N LEU A 656 14.29 -32.15 4.87
CA LEU A 656 13.40 -31.11 4.37
C LEU A 656 13.96 -29.72 4.67
N THR A 657 14.11 -28.92 3.62
CA THR A 657 14.60 -27.54 3.68
C THR A 657 13.52 -26.53 3.33
N VAL A 658 12.57 -26.90 2.46
CA VAL A 658 11.47 -26.03 2.02
C VAL A 658 10.14 -26.70 2.31
N LEU A 659 9.28 -26.02 3.07
CA LEU A 659 7.92 -26.44 3.34
C LEU A 659 6.94 -25.32 2.97
N ASP A 660 6.03 -25.61 2.04
CA ASP A 660 4.93 -24.72 1.70
C ASP A 660 3.59 -25.27 2.18
N ILE A 661 3.01 -24.63 3.20
CA ILE A 661 1.70 -24.93 3.79
C ILE A 661 0.72 -23.78 3.57
N SER A 662 0.90 -23.02 2.48
CA SER A 662 0.01 -21.92 2.10
C SER A 662 -1.41 -22.41 1.76
N HIS A 663 -2.42 -21.57 1.92
CA HIS A 663 -3.83 -21.89 1.61
C HIS A 663 -4.38 -23.14 2.32
N ASN A 664 -3.94 -23.44 3.55
CA ASN A 664 -4.40 -24.58 4.35
C ASN A 664 -5.55 -24.26 5.31
N ASN A 665 -6.19 -23.10 5.13
CA ASN A 665 -7.25 -22.59 6.00
C ASN A 665 -6.86 -22.50 7.50
N LEU A 666 -5.56 -22.43 7.81
CA LEU A 666 -5.08 -22.39 9.18
C LEU A 666 -5.56 -21.13 9.88
N ASN A 667 -6.41 -21.28 10.90
CA ASN A 667 -6.82 -20.19 11.78
C ASN A 667 -5.81 -19.98 12.91
N PHE A 668 -5.14 -21.05 13.35
CA PHE A 668 -4.06 -21.07 14.34
C PHE A 668 -3.09 -22.22 14.07
N ILE A 669 -1.92 -22.18 14.70
CA ILE A 669 -0.92 -23.26 14.70
C ILE A 669 -0.68 -23.68 16.16
N PRO A 670 -0.98 -24.94 16.54
CA PRO A 670 -0.69 -25.44 17.89
C PRO A 670 0.81 -25.33 18.22
N GLN A 671 1.14 -25.05 19.48
CA GLN A 671 2.53 -24.82 19.90
C GLN A 671 3.41 -26.06 19.71
N GLU A 672 2.82 -27.24 19.87
CA GLU A 672 3.46 -28.54 19.72
C GLU A 672 3.93 -28.78 18.28
N VAL A 673 3.24 -28.21 17.28
CA VAL A 673 3.58 -28.36 15.85
C VAL A 673 4.97 -27.81 15.56
N PHE A 674 5.38 -26.72 16.20
CA PHE A 674 6.72 -26.14 15.99
C PHE A 674 7.84 -27.11 16.40
N SER A 675 7.60 -27.97 17.40
CA SER A 675 8.52 -29.04 17.81
C SER A 675 8.45 -30.30 16.93
N GLY A 676 7.41 -30.38 16.11
CA GLY A 676 7.17 -31.44 15.13
C GLY A 676 7.56 -31.08 13.69
N LEU A 677 8.06 -29.87 13.46
CA LEU A 677 8.65 -29.46 12.19
C LEU A 677 10.10 -29.96 12.05
N PRO A 678 10.63 -30.18 10.83
CA PRO A 678 11.99 -30.64 10.60
C PRO A 678 13.08 -29.65 11.05
N ASP A 679 14.16 -30.15 11.65
CA ASP A 679 15.26 -29.33 12.20
C ASP A 679 16.07 -28.56 11.12
N LYS A 680 16.14 -29.12 9.89
CA LYS A 680 16.85 -28.52 8.75
C LYS A 680 16.00 -27.51 7.96
N LEU A 681 14.77 -27.26 8.39
CA LEU A 681 13.85 -26.38 7.67
C LEU A 681 14.43 -24.96 7.56
N SER A 682 14.55 -24.48 6.33
CA SER A 682 15.13 -23.17 6.01
C SER A 682 14.13 -22.20 5.41
N GLU A 683 13.15 -22.69 4.66
CA GLU A 683 12.08 -21.87 4.09
C GLU A 683 10.72 -22.40 4.50
N LEU A 684 9.92 -21.54 5.13
CA LEU A 684 8.56 -21.86 5.56
C LEU A 684 7.57 -20.85 4.97
N TYR A 685 6.66 -21.36 4.15
CA TYR A 685 5.62 -20.56 3.51
C TYR A 685 4.26 -20.91 4.13
N ILE A 686 3.59 -19.90 4.70
CA ILE A 686 2.27 -20.02 5.36
C ILE A 686 1.34 -18.93 4.80
N LYS A 687 1.47 -18.64 3.50
CA LYS A 687 0.77 -17.56 2.83
C LYS A 687 -0.73 -17.87 2.69
N ASN A 688 -1.55 -16.82 2.67
CA ASN A 688 -3.00 -16.90 2.42
C ASN A 688 -3.69 -17.94 3.31
N ASN A 689 -3.35 -17.95 4.61
CA ASN A 689 -4.10 -18.64 5.65
C ASN A 689 -4.99 -17.61 6.38
N LYS A 690 -5.54 -17.99 7.54
CA LYS A 690 -6.46 -17.16 8.34
C LYS A 690 -5.88 -16.82 9.70
N LEU A 691 -4.55 -16.80 9.81
CA LEU A 691 -3.85 -16.57 11.08
C LEU A 691 -4.15 -15.15 11.59
N LYS A 692 -4.57 -15.07 12.86
CA LYS A 692 -4.78 -13.83 13.62
C LYS A 692 -3.72 -13.71 14.72
N ASP A 693 -3.74 -12.62 15.47
CA ASP A 693 -2.88 -12.50 16.66
C ASP A 693 -3.21 -13.57 17.70
N ASN A 694 -2.20 -13.99 18.47
CA ASN A 694 -2.20 -15.14 19.40
C ASN A 694 -2.39 -16.51 18.73
N SER A 695 -2.66 -16.57 17.43
CA SER A 695 -2.79 -17.81 16.67
C SER A 695 -1.47 -18.27 16.05
N PHE A 696 -0.45 -17.41 16.03
CA PHE A 696 0.91 -17.69 15.60
C PHE A 696 1.88 -17.29 16.72
N ASP A 697 2.55 -18.28 17.32
CA ASP A 697 3.49 -18.06 18.41
C ASP A 697 4.91 -17.81 17.88
N TRP A 698 5.32 -16.55 17.89
CA TRP A 698 6.62 -16.13 17.38
C TRP A 698 7.80 -16.67 18.19
N GLU A 699 7.66 -16.90 19.50
CA GLU A 699 8.76 -17.37 20.35
C GLU A 699 9.16 -18.81 20.01
N LYS A 700 8.21 -19.62 19.52
CA LYS A 700 8.47 -21.00 19.10
C LYS A 700 9.33 -21.10 17.84
N LEU A 701 9.54 -20.00 17.11
CA LEU A 701 10.50 -19.96 15.99
C LEU A 701 11.94 -20.21 16.46
N GLN A 702 12.23 -20.10 17.75
CA GLN A 702 13.54 -20.46 18.33
C GLN A 702 13.89 -21.93 18.09
N LEU A 703 12.88 -22.80 17.97
CA LEU A 703 13.04 -24.22 17.67
C LEU A 703 13.54 -24.44 16.23
N LEU A 704 13.25 -23.51 15.32
CA LEU A 704 13.62 -23.58 13.90
C LEU A 704 14.95 -22.85 13.64
N SER A 705 16.04 -23.40 14.18
CA SER A 705 17.37 -22.76 14.15
C SER A 705 17.92 -22.46 12.74
N SER A 706 17.49 -23.21 11.72
CA SER A 706 17.95 -23.08 10.32
C SER A 706 17.09 -22.14 9.44
N LEU A 707 16.02 -21.56 10.00
CA LEU A 707 15.01 -20.80 9.24
C LEU A 707 15.58 -19.47 8.68
N GLN A 708 15.60 -19.35 7.35
CA GLN A 708 16.09 -18.18 6.63
C GLN A 708 14.96 -17.38 5.96
N VAL A 709 13.90 -18.05 5.51
CA VAL A 709 12.76 -17.42 4.84
C VAL A 709 11.46 -17.78 5.56
N LEU A 710 10.70 -16.75 5.93
CA LEU A 710 9.36 -16.91 6.50
C LEU A 710 8.38 -16.04 5.71
N ASP A 711 7.38 -16.69 5.11
CA ASP A 711 6.28 -16.03 4.42
C ASP A 711 4.96 -16.20 5.18
N LEU A 712 4.48 -15.10 5.74
CA LEU A 712 3.20 -14.97 6.44
C LEU A 712 2.24 -14.03 5.69
N SER A 713 2.49 -13.78 4.40
CA SER A 713 1.70 -12.86 3.61
C SER A 713 0.25 -13.30 3.42
N GLY A 714 -0.68 -12.33 3.30
CA GLY A 714 -2.09 -12.63 3.06
C GLY A 714 -2.82 -13.30 4.23
N ASN A 715 -2.31 -13.16 5.46
CA ASN A 715 -2.99 -13.56 6.69
C ASN A 715 -3.78 -12.37 7.30
N SER A 716 -4.24 -12.52 8.54
CA SER A 716 -4.98 -11.49 9.29
C SER A 716 -4.23 -11.06 10.56
N LEU A 717 -2.90 -11.05 10.54
CA LEU A 717 -2.07 -10.61 11.67
C LEU A 717 -2.23 -9.09 11.88
N THR A 718 -2.41 -8.63 13.12
CA THR A 718 -2.47 -7.18 13.45
C THR A 718 -1.23 -6.66 14.17
N THR A 719 -0.39 -7.57 14.68
CA THR A 719 0.83 -7.27 15.43
C THR A 719 2.06 -8.05 14.93
N VAL A 720 3.24 -7.57 15.31
CA VAL A 720 4.56 -8.18 15.08
C VAL A 720 5.17 -8.54 16.44
N PRO A 721 6.17 -9.45 16.53
CA PRO A 721 6.73 -9.86 17.82
C PRO A 721 7.43 -8.68 18.53
N PRO A 722 7.50 -8.66 19.87
CA PRO A 722 8.22 -7.62 20.60
C PRO A 722 9.66 -7.42 20.12
N MET A 723 10.40 -8.51 19.91
CA MET A 723 11.78 -8.46 19.43
C MET A 723 12.07 -9.70 18.57
N LEU A 724 12.29 -9.51 17.26
CA LEU A 724 12.44 -10.59 16.30
C LEU A 724 13.68 -11.46 16.58
N SER A 725 14.75 -10.87 17.10
CA SER A 725 16.01 -11.57 17.40
C SER A 725 15.90 -12.55 18.58
N ILE A 726 14.93 -12.35 19.48
CA ILE A 726 14.56 -13.34 20.50
C ILE A 726 13.87 -14.53 19.82
N CYS A 727 12.98 -14.27 18.87
CA CYS A 727 12.25 -15.31 18.15
C CYS A 727 13.14 -16.13 17.21
N THR A 728 14.03 -15.48 16.45
CA THR A 728 14.91 -16.15 15.48
C THR A 728 16.17 -15.34 15.21
N LYS A 729 17.32 -16.03 15.13
CA LYS A 729 18.62 -15.43 14.81
C LYS A 729 19.06 -15.68 13.37
N SER A 730 18.45 -16.63 12.66
CA SER A 730 18.86 -17.09 11.33
C SER A 730 18.09 -16.43 10.18
N LEU A 731 16.97 -15.75 10.47
CA LEU A 731 16.06 -15.23 9.47
C LEU A 731 16.70 -14.12 8.61
N LYS A 732 16.62 -14.28 7.29
CA LYS A 732 17.12 -13.34 6.28
C LYS A 732 16.00 -12.62 5.54
N LYS A 733 14.85 -13.28 5.34
CA LYS A 733 13.72 -12.75 4.58
C LYS A 733 12.42 -12.98 5.34
N LEU A 734 11.73 -11.88 5.64
CA LEU A 734 10.43 -11.88 6.30
C LEU A 734 9.40 -11.20 5.41
N LEU A 735 8.37 -11.96 5.00
CA LEU A 735 7.27 -11.46 4.19
C LEU A 735 6.00 -11.37 5.04
N LEU A 736 5.51 -10.16 5.22
CA LEU A 736 4.31 -9.84 6.00
C LEU A 736 3.29 -9.02 5.20
N HIS A 737 3.44 -8.96 3.87
CA HIS A 737 2.57 -8.14 3.05
C HIS A 737 1.11 -8.64 3.05
N LYS A 738 0.16 -7.72 2.82
CA LYS A 738 -1.29 -8.04 2.84
C LYS A 738 -1.75 -8.66 4.17
N ASN A 739 -1.28 -8.13 5.30
CA ASN A 739 -1.82 -8.41 6.63
C ASN A 739 -2.60 -7.19 7.15
N GLN A 740 -2.98 -7.20 8.42
CA GLN A 740 -3.72 -6.13 9.09
C GLN A 740 -2.86 -5.39 10.13
N ILE A 741 -1.53 -5.36 9.94
CA ILE A 741 -0.61 -4.81 10.94
C ILE A 741 -0.85 -3.30 11.10
N LEU A 742 -1.17 -2.87 12.32
CA LEU A 742 -1.51 -1.47 12.65
C LEU A 742 -0.30 -0.65 13.11
N LYS A 743 0.57 -1.27 13.91
CA LYS A 743 1.78 -0.67 14.48
C LYS A 743 2.86 -1.72 14.66
N LEU A 744 4.11 -1.29 14.60
CA LEU A 744 5.25 -2.12 14.97
C LEU A 744 5.49 -2.02 16.47
N THR A 745 6.02 -3.08 17.08
CA THR A 745 6.44 -3.08 18.49
C THR A 745 7.72 -2.25 18.66
N PRO A 746 7.91 -1.59 19.82
CA PRO A 746 9.22 -1.04 20.19
C PRO A 746 10.24 -2.18 20.20
N ASP A 747 11.42 -1.97 19.62
CA ASP A 747 12.51 -2.96 19.52
C ASP A 747 12.26 -4.15 18.56
N PHE A 748 11.26 -4.08 17.68
CA PHE A 748 10.93 -5.15 16.71
C PHE A 748 12.16 -5.74 15.99
N LEU A 749 13.02 -4.90 15.40
CA LEU A 749 14.21 -5.34 14.66
C LEU A 749 15.52 -5.24 15.45
N LYS A 750 15.45 -5.00 16.75
CA LYS A 750 16.66 -4.92 17.59
C LYS A 750 17.45 -6.22 17.54
N ASP A 751 18.75 -6.11 17.31
CA ASP A 751 19.69 -7.24 17.15
C ASP A 751 19.38 -8.23 16.00
N ALA A 752 18.48 -7.89 15.07
CA ALA A 752 18.12 -8.75 13.93
C ALA A 752 19.10 -8.61 12.75
N TYR A 753 20.41 -8.74 13.01
CA TYR A 753 21.50 -8.41 12.07
C TYR A 753 21.52 -9.20 10.76
N ASN A 754 20.90 -10.39 10.73
CA ASN A 754 20.86 -11.25 9.55
C ASN A 754 19.73 -10.90 8.57
N LEU A 755 18.77 -10.07 8.98
CA LEU A 755 17.61 -9.73 8.16
C LEU A 755 18.02 -8.82 7.00
N GLN A 756 17.80 -9.29 5.77
CA GLN A 756 18.18 -8.59 4.54
C GLN A 756 16.96 -8.08 3.75
N TYR A 757 15.81 -8.72 3.91
CA TYR A 757 14.60 -8.43 3.15
C TYR A 757 13.39 -8.42 4.06
N LEU A 758 12.67 -7.30 4.07
CA LEU A 758 11.45 -7.12 4.86
C LEU A 758 10.34 -6.53 4.00
N ASP A 759 9.22 -7.24 3.92
CA ASP A 759 8.02 -6.76 3.23
C ASP A 759 6.88 -6.52 4.21
N LEU A 760 6.55 -5.24 4.41
CA LEU A 760 5.43 -4.77 5.22
C LEU A 760 4.37 -4.07 4.36
N SER A 761 4.42 -4.22 3.04
CA SER A 761 3.49 -3.56 2.11
C SER A 761 2.04 -4.04 2.29
N PHE A 762 1.07 -3.24 1.85
CA PHE A 762 -0.36 -3.57 1.96
C PHE A 762 -0.80 -3.91 3.40
N ASN A 763 -0.25 -3.22 4.39
CA ASN A 763 -0.69 -3.28 5.79
C ASN A 763 -1.41 -1.99 6.19
N HIS A 764 -1.67 -1.83 7.49
CA HIS A 764 -2.37 -0.68 8.05
C HIS A 764 -1.46 0.15 8.96
N ILE A 765 -0.14 0.12 8.73
CA ILE A 765 0.86 0.75 9.60
C ILE A 765 0.68 2.27 9.56
N GLN A 766 0.56 2.86 10.75
CA GLN A 766 0.36 4.30 10.92
C GLN A 766 1.67 5.06 11.17
N TYR A 767 2.58 4.50 11.96
CA TYR A 767 3.85 5.10 12.32
C TYR A 767 4.92 4.01 12.46
N ILE A 768 6.17 4.41 12.22
CA ILE A 768 7.36 3.57 12.46
C ILE A 768 8.27 4.40 13.37
N ASP A 769 8.56 3.85 14.54
CA ASP A 769 9.41 4.47 15.55
C ASP A 769 10.87 4.06 15.37
N LYS A 770 11.80 4.92 15.83
CA LYS A 770 13.25 4.66 15.78
C LYS A 770 13.64 3.37 16.52
N SER A 771 12.98 3.08 17.64
CA SER A 771 13.24 1.86 18.42
C SER A 771 12.87 0.60 17.65
N SER A 772 11.80 0.62 16.86
CA SER A 772 11.41 -0.52 16.03
C SER A 772 12.43 -0.79 14.91
N PHE A 773 12.99 0.27 14.32
CA PHE A 773 13.87 0.24 13.13
C PHE A 773 15.24 0.86 13.46
N PRO A 774 16.13 0.11 14.13
CA PRO A 774 17.45 0.60 14.48
C PRO A 774 18.35 0.69 13.23
N ASP A 775 19.16 1.76 13.17
CA ASP A 775 19.92 2.15 11.98
C ASP A 775 20.97 1.10 11.55
N ASP A 776 21.54 0.37 12.51
CA ASP A 776 22.57 -0.67 12.32
C ASP A 776 22.07 -1.93 11.60
N VAL A 777 20.77 -2.22 11.72
CA VAL A 777 20.09 -3.32 11.03
C VAL A 777 19.50 -2.83 9.72
N VAL A 778 18.67 -1.78 9.74
CA VAL A 778 17.90 -1.40 8.56
C VAL A 778 18.80 -0.90 7.43
N ASN A 779 19.88 -0.16 7.72
CA ASN A 779 20.78 0.33 6.67
C ASN A 779 21.57 -0.77 5.95
N LYS A 780 21.60 -2.00 6.48
CA LYS A 780 22.22 -3.17 5.83
C LYS A 780 21.23 -4.00 5.02
N MET A 781 19.93 -3.65 5.05
CA MET A 781 18.91 -4.35 4.28
C MET A 781 19.12 -4.14 2.78
N LYS A 782 18.90 -5.21 2.01
CA LYS A 782 18.91 -5.17 0.55
C LYS A 782 17.64 -4.56 -0.01
N MET A 783 16.50 -4.74 0.66
CA MET A 783 15.22 -4.20 0.21
C MET A 783 14.22 -4.11 1.36
N LEU A 784 13.46 -3.02 1.37
CA LEU A 784 12.39 -2.78 2.33
C LEU A 784 11.14 -2.29 1.59
N LEU A 785 10.00 -2.97 1.78
CA LEU A 785 8.75 -2.60 1.12
C LEU A 785 7.74 -2.07 2.14
N LEU A 786 7.33 -0.81 1.95
CA LEU A 786 6.42 -0.09 2.85
C LEU A 786 5.16 0.45 2.15
N HIS A 787 5.06 0.26 0.84
CA HIS A 787 4.01 0.84 0.00
C HIS A 787 2.61 0.34 0.39
N LYS A 788 1.58 1.16 0.13
CA LYS A 788 0.17 0.87 0.47
C LYS A 788 -0.08 0.61 1.96
N ASN A 789 0.60 1.34 2.84
CA ASN A 789 0.26 1.46 4.27
C ASN A 789 -0.60 2.70 4.55
N ARG A 790 -1.02 2.91 5.81
CA ARG A 790 -1.87 4.04 6.22
C ARG A 790 -1.12 5.03 7.12
N PHE A 791 0.01 5.55 6.63
CA PHE A 791 0.89 6.41 7.42
C PHE A 791 0.18 7.69 7.90
N VAL A 792 0.32 8.01 9.17
CA VAL A 792 -0.20 9.23 9.79
C VAL A 792 0.92 10.24 9.86
N CYS A 793 0.84 11.27 9.03
CA CYS A 793 1.88 12.29 8.83
C CYS A 793 1.65 13.49 9.75
N THR A 794 1.78 13.26 11.05
CA THR A 794 1.81 14.31 12.08
C THR A 794 3.26 14.58 12.51
N CYS A 795 3.48 15.51 13.44
CA CYS A 795 4.82 15.80 13.97
C CYS A 795 5.49 14.62 14.70
N ASN A 796 4.76 13.56 14.99
CA ASN A 796 5.34 12.32 15.53
C ASN A 796 6.11 11.52 14.45
N ALA A 797 5.83 11.75 13.17
CA ALA A 797 6.52 11.09 12.06
C ALA A 797 7.88 11.74 11.70
N THR A 798 8.34 12.73 12.48
CA THR A 798 9.56 13.52 12.20
C THR A 798 10.80 12.64 12.03
N TRP A 799 11.00 11.65 12.91
CA TRP A 799 12.11 10.70 12.75
C TRP A 799 11.98 9.89 11.47
N PHE A 800 10.81 9.31 11.19
CA PHE A 800 10.60 8.44 10.04
C PHE A 800 10.83 9.18 8.71
N VAL A 801 10.32 10.41 8.58
CA VAL A 801 10.55 11.27 7.41
C VAL A 801 12.04 11.63 7.27
N THR A 802 12.70 11.99 8.38
CA THR A 802 14.14 12.30 8.38
C THR A 802 14.98 11.08 7.99
N TRP A 803 14.61 9.90 8.48
CA TRP A 803 15.24 8.63 8.18
C TRP A 803 15.06 8.25 6.71
N LEU A 804 13.84 8.35 6.17
CA LEU A 804 13.55 8.12 4.75
C LEU A 804 14.40 9.03 3.84
N ASN A 805 14.62 10.28 4.25
CA ASN A 805 15.45 11.21 3.49
C ASN A 805 16.94 10.81 3.51
N ARG A 806 17.44 10.21 4.59
CA ARG A 806 18.86 9.81 4.74
C ARG A 806 19.20 8.39 4.29
N THR A 807 18.27 7.45 4.37
CA THR A 807 18.56 6.01 4.17
C THR A 807 19.00 5.67 2.75
N THR A 808 19.95 4.76 2.57
CA THR A 808 20.37 4.26 1.25
C THR A 808 19.65 2.98 0.84
N VAL A 809 18.74 2.48 1.68
CA VAL A 809 18.01 1.23 1.43
C VAL A 809 17.03 1.42 0.27
N PRO A 810 17.02 0.51 -0.72
CA PRO A 810 16.04 0.54 -1.80
C PRO A 810 14.61 0.33 -1.25
N ILE A 811 13.79 1.38 -1.36
CA ILE A 811 12.34 1.37 -1.03
C ILE A 811 11.57 1.65 -2.33
N PRO A 812 11.05 0.60 -3.00
CA PRO A 812 10.29 0.78 -4.24
C PRO A 812 9.04 1.64 -4.01
N ARG A 813 8.70 2.48 -4.99
CA ARG A 813 7.48 3.31 -4.97
C ARG A 813 7.39 4.31 -3.82
N LEU A 814 8.53 4.76 -3.29
CA LEU A 814 8.61 5.69 -2.17
C LEU A 814 7.84 7.00 -2.42
N ALA A 815 8.00 7.61 -3.59
CA ALA A 815 7.34 8.87 -3.90
C ALA A 815 5.89 8.73 -4.42
N THR A 816 5.39 7.51 -4.65
CA THR A 816 4.05 7.30 -5.24
C THR A 816 3.08 6.52 -4.35
N ASP A 817 3.50 5.39 -3.78
CA ASP A 817 2.62 4.51 -3.00
C ASP A 817 2.93 4.51 -1.48
N VAL A 818 3.95 5.22 -1.03
CA VAL A 818 4.20 5.51 0.40
C VAL A 818 3.64 6.89 0.71
N THR A 819 2.32 6.95 0.90
CA THR A 819 1.57 8.19 1.08
C THR A 819 0.94 8.30 2.46
N CYS A 820 0.66 9.54 2.85
CA CYS A 820 -0.02 9.87 4.09
C CYS A 820 -1.53 9.58 3.95
N ALA A 821 -2.10 8.90 4.94
CA ALA A 821 -3.55 8.70 5.05
C ALA A 821 -4.25 9.83 5.85
N SER A 822 -3.51 10.49 6.74
CA SER A 822 -3.98 11.52 7.68
C SER A 822 -2.81 12.43 8.07
N PRO A 823 -3.00 13.70 8.48
CA PRO A 823 -4.26 14.45 8.57
C PRO A 823 -4.82 14.82 7.19
N GLY A 824 -6.08 15.28 7.13
CA GLY A 824 -6.80 15.52 5.87
C GLY A 824 -6.05 16.38 4.84
N ALA A 825 -5.30 17.40 5.29
CA ALA A 825 -4.49 18.26 4.41
C ALA A 825 -3.32 17.52 3.74
N GLN A 826 -2.78 16.48 4.37
CA GLN A 826 -1.67 15.68 3.85
C GLN A 826 -2.14 14.40 3.15
N ARG A 827 -3.45 14.10 3.14
CA ARG A 827 -3.97 12.83 2.63
C ARG A 827 -3.64 12.66 1.14
N GLY A 828 -2.99 11.55 0.80
CA GLY A 828 -2.57 11.22 -0.55
C GLY A 828 -1.21 11.79 -0.95
N HIS A 829 -0.63 12.72 -0.18
CA HIS A 829 0.72 13.21 -0.42
C HIS A 829 1.78 12.18 0.01
N PRO A 830 2.94 12.12 -0.66
CA PRO A 830 4.05 11.25 -0.27
C PRO A 830 4.54 11.58 1.15
N VAL A 831 4.92 10.58 1.93
CA VAL A 831 5.42 10.80 3.31
C VAL A 831 6.68 11.69 3.31
N LEU A 832 7.50 11.60 2.26
CA LEU A 832 8.72 12.41 2.11
C LEU A 832 8.45 13.91 1.92
N SER A 833 7.27 14.31 1.42
CA SER A 833 6.96 15.72 1.15
C SER A 833 6.44 16.50 2.37
N VAL A 834 6.40 15.87 3.55
CA VAL A 834 5.93 16.52 4.78
C VAL A 834 6.96 17.54 5.26
N ASP A 835 6.54 18.80 5.41
CA ASP A 835 7.39 19.86 5.93
C ASP A 835 7.64 19.71 7.44
N LEU A 836 8.88 19.41 7.79
CA LEU A 836 9.33 19.21 9.17
C LEU A 836 9.50 20.54 9.93
N LEU A 837 9.64 21.68 9.24
CA LEU A 837 9.86 23.00 9.87
C LEU A 837 8.65 23.44 10.69
N ALA A 838 7.45 23.10 10.22
CA ALA A 838 6.19 23.35 10.93
C ALA A 838 6.15 22.69 12.33
N CYS A 839 6.91 21.61 12.53
CA CYS A 839 6.93 20.86 13.80
C CYS A 839 7.96 21.36 14.82
N GLN A 840 8.91 22.20 14.41
CA GLN A 840 10.07 22.56 15.24
C GLN A 840 9.83 23.78 16.17
N HIS A 841 8.66 24.43 16.08
CA HIS A 841 8.40 25.72 16.73
C HIS A 841 7.70 25.64 18.11
N SER A 842 7.44 24.45 18.68
CA SER A 842 6.65 24.34 19.92
C SER A 842 7.38 24.86 21.16
N TYR A 843 8.67 24.52 21.35
CA TYR A 843 9.39 24.84 22.59
C TYR A 843 9.74 26.33 22.73
N LEU A 844 10.23 26.95 21.65
CA LEU A 844 10.55 28.38 21.62
C LEU A 844 9.28 29.24 21.83
N SER A 845 8.17 28.84 21.21
CA SER A 845 6.87 29.51 21.36
C SER A 845 6.35 29.42 22.80
N ILE A 846 6.50 28.26 23.46
CA ILE A 846 6.11 28.09 24.87
C ILE A 846 6.96 29.00 25.78
N ILE A 847 8.28 29.05 25.58
CA ILE A 847 9.17 29.92 26.37
C ILE A 847 8.81 31.41 26.18
N LEU A 848 8.60 31.84 24.93
CA LEU A 848 8.18 33.22 24.65
C LEU A 848 6.83 33.54 25.28
N TYR A 849 5.87 32.62 25.23
CA TYR A 849 4.56 32.78 25.85
C TYR A 849 4.64 32.89 27.38
N THR A 850 5.41 32.03 28.05
CA THR A 850 5.56 32.08 29.52
C THR A 850 6.27 33.35 29.97
N LEU A 851 7.27 33.81 29.21
CA LEU A 851 8.00 35.04 29.51
C LEU A 851 7.10 36.27 29.34
N MET A 852 6.36 36.36 28.23
CA MET A 852 5.44 37.48 27.97
C MET A 852 4.29 37.53 28.97
N THR A 853 3.69 36.40 29.31
CA THR A 853 2.62 36.35 30.33
C THR A 853 3.13 36.76 31.71
N SER A 854 4.32 36.32 32.11
CA SER A 854 4.96 36.74 33.37
C SER A 854 5.23 38.25 33.41
N LEU A 855 5.67 38.83 32.29
CA LEU A 855 5.90 40.27 32.15
C LEU A 855 4.59 41.06 32.29
N VAL A 856 3.52 40.61 31.65
CA VAL A 856 2.19 41.23 31.75
C VAL A 856 1.66 41.15 33.17
N LEU A 857 1.73 39.97 33.81
CA LEU A 857 1.31 39.77 35.20
C LEU A 857 2.08 40.68 36.16
N SER A 858 3.41 40.78 36.01
CA SER A 858 4.24 41.66 36.83
C SER A 858 3.90 43.14 36.64
N PHE A 859 3.58 43.57 35.43
CA PHE A 859 3.21 44.96 35.17
C PHE A 859 1.84 45.29 35.76
N LEU A 860 0.93 44.34 35.72
CA LEU A 860 -0.42 44.46 36.26
C LEU A 860 -0.42 44.49 37.79
N THR A 861 0.37 43.62 38.44
CA THR A 861 0.56 43.65 39.90
C THR A 861 1.24 44.95 40.35
N LEU A 862 2.30 45.39 39.66
CA LEU A 862 2.97 46.66 39.97
C LEU A 862 2.00 47.84 39.88
N SER A 863 1.17 47.88 38.83
CA SER A 863 0.17 48.94 38.63
C SER A 863 -0.92 48.92 39.70
N ILE A 864 -1.43 47.73 40.06
CA ILE A 864 -2.46 47.57 41.11
C ILE A 864 -1.90 47.92 42.49
N SER A 865 -0.70 47.45 42.82
CA SER A 865 -0.02 47.79 44.08
C SER A 865 0.27 49.28 44.17
N SER A 866 0.69 49.92 43.07
CA SER A 866 0.85 51.38 43.03
C SER A 866 -0.47 52.10 43.27
N HIS A 867 -1.59 51.63 42.71
CA HIS A 867 -2.89 52.28 42.92
C HIS A 867 -3.44 52.08 44.35
N LEU A 868 -3.31 50.87 44.90
CA LEU A 868 -3.85 50.53 46.22
C LEU A 868 -3.04 51.11 47.38
N PHE A 869 -1.71 51.06 47.31
CA PHE A 869 -0.83 51.42 48.42
C PHE A 869 -0.19 52.81 48.32
N LEU A 870 -0.53 53.62 47.29
CA LEU A 870 0.05 54.96 47.12
C LEU A 870 -0.17 55.82 48.37
N TRP A 871 -1.40 55.81 48.90
CA TRP A 871 -1.79 56.58 50.08
C TRP A 871 -1.18 56.05 51.36
N ASP A 872 -0.98 54.74 51.49
CA ASP A 872 -0.34 54.13 52.67
C ASP A 872 1.16 54.44 52.72
N VAL A 873 1.85 54.42 51.57
CA VAL A 873 3.26 54.82 51.47
C VAL A 873 3.41 56.32 51.72
N TRP A 874 2.49 57.14 51.20
CA TRP A 874 2.45 58.58 51.49
C TRP A 874 2.16 58.86 52.97
N TYR A 875 1.23 58.12 53.58
CA TYR A 875 0.90 58.21 55.00
C TYR A 875 2.08 57.81 55.87
N ILE A 876 2.79 56.72 55.57
CA ILE A 876 4.01 56.31 56.28
C ILE A 876 5.12 57.35 56.12
N TYR A 877 5.29 57.93 54.93
CA TYR A 877 6.24 59.03 54.69
C TYR A 877 5.90 60.27 55.53
N HIS A 878 4.63 60.68 55.56
CA HIS A 878 4.18 61.80 56.38
C HIS A 878 4.21 61.51 57.88
N PHE A 879 3.90 60.28 58.31
CA PHE A 879 3.93 59.82 59.70
C PHE A 879 5.37 59.76 60.23
N CYS A 880 6.33 59.25 59.46
CA CYS A 880 7.75 59.28 59.80
C CYS A 880 8.29 60.72 59.86
N ARG A 881 7.89 61.57 58.90
CA ARG A 881 8.22 63.01 58.89
C ARG A 881 7.58 63.77 60.07
N ALA A 882 6.41 63.35 60.53
CA ALA A 882 5.74 63.89 61.71
C ALA A 882 6.40 63.44 63.02
N LYS A 883 6.85 62.18 63.10
CA LYS A 883 7.58 61.61 64.26
C LYS A 883 8.95 62.26 64.46
N LEU A 884 9.60 62.70 63.37
CA LEU A 884 10.89 63.43 63.39
C LEU A 884 10.79 64.89 63.84
N LYS A 885 9.59 65.50 63.87
CA LYS A 885 9.41 66.91 64.27
C LYS A 885 8.96 67.14 65.72
N GLY A 886 8.62 66.08 66.46
CA GLY A 886 8.19 66.17 67.86
C GLY A 886 6.80 66.82 68.02
N TYR A 887 5.92 66.15 68.76
CA TYR A 887 4.61 66.71 69.14
C TYR A 887 4.67 67.20 70.58
N GLY A 888 4.38 68.49 70.77
CA GLY A 888 4.09 69.06 72.09
C GLY A 888 2.70 68.63 72.56
N ARG A 889 2.60 68.18 73.80
CA ARG A 889 1.33 67.89 74.48
C ARG A 889 0.56 69.20 74.68
N LEU A 890 -0.56 69.38 73.99
CA LEU A 890 -1.55 70.41 74.34
C LEU A 890 -2.40 69.87 75.49
N TYR A 891 -2.15 70.41 76.68
CA TYR A 891 -3.02 70.27 77.84
C TYR A 891 -4.14 71.31 77.68
N SER A 892 -5.36 70.89 77.34
CA SER A 892 -6.56 71.74 77.40
C SER A 892 -7.12 71.60 78.81
N GLN A 893 -6.79 72.47 79.78
CA GLN A 893 -7.48 73.74 80.08
C GLN A 893 -9.03 73.65 80.02
N SER A 894 -9.61 73.72 81.23
CA SER A 894 -10.99 74.06 81.63
C SER A 894 -12.11 73.83 80.59
N SER A 895 -12.95 72.83 80.86
CA SER A 895 -14.28 72.71 80.26
C SER A 895 -15.10 73.99 80.49
N THR A 896 -15.63 74.54 79.40
CA THR A 896 -16.43 75.79 79.38
C THR A 896 -17.89 75.57 79.77
N TYR A 897 -18.39 74.33 79.66
CA TYR A 897 -19.75 73.96 80.02
C TYR A 897 -19.77 72.82 81.06
N ASP A 898 -20.76 72.83 81.95
CA ASP A 898 -20.97 71.75 82.91
C ASP A 898 -21.64 70.53 82.27
N ALA A 899 -22.50 70.74 81.28
CA ALA A 899 -23.07 69.65 80.50
C ALA A 899 -23.45 70.03 79.06
N PHE A 900 -23.17 69.15 78.11
CA PHE A 900 -23.72 69.19 76.76
C PHE A 900 -25.00 68.34 76.70
N VAL A 901 -26.11 68.91 76.24
CA VAL A 901 -27.40 68.21 76.19
C VAL A 901 -27.76 67.84 74.76
N ILE A 902 -28.06 66.56 74.55
CA ILE A 902 -28.38 65.96 73.26
C ILE A 902 -29.80 65.39 73.32
N TYR A 903 -30.67 65.82 72.41
CA TYR A 903 -32.08 65.46 72.38
C TYR A 903 -32.62 65.39 70.94
N ASP A 904 -33.86 64.91 70.79
CA ASP A 904 -34.57 64.88 69.51
C ASP A 904 -35.17 66.25 69.19
N LYS A 905 -34.60 66.94 68.21
CA LYS A 905 -35.10 68.26 67.77
C LYS A 905 -36.38 68.16 66.93
N GLU A 906 -36.61 67.01 66.30
CA GLU A 906 -37.82 66.82 65.50
C GLU A 906 -39.05 66.63 66.41
N ASP A 907 -38.82 66.27 67.67
CA ASP A 907 -39.88 66.12 68.66
C ASP A 907 -40.10 67.45 69.41
N LEU A 908 -41.19 68.12 69.04
CA LEU A 908 -41.57 69.41 69.62
C LEU A 908 -41.79 69.31 71.14
N ALA A 909 -42.30 68.18 71.65
CA ALA A 909 -42.56 68.01 73.07
C ALA A 909 -41.25 67.86 73.87
N VAL A 910 -40.25 67.19 73.30
CA VAL A 910 -38.92 67.06 73.92
C VAL A 910 -38.19 68.39 73.89
N THR A 911 -38.22 69.09 72.76
CA THR A 911 -37.59 70.40 72.60
C THR A 911 -38.20 71.42 73.55
N GLU A 912 -39.53 71.44 73.69
CA GLU A 912 -40.23 72.29 74.65
C GLU A 912 -39.87 71.96 76.10
N TRP A 913 -39.77 70.66 76.45
CA TRP A 913 -39.34 70.23 77.79
C TRP A 913 -37.89 70.65 78.09
N VAL A 914 -36.96 70.52 77.14
CA VAL A 914 -35.57 70.96 77.34
C VAL A 914 -35.50 72.46 77.57
N MET A 915 -36.16 73.23 76.71
CA MET A 915 -36.04 74.69 76.72
C MET A 915 -36.83 75.35 77.86
N LYS A 916 -38.02 74.83 78.24
CA LYS A 916 -38.87 75.44 79.27
C LYS A 916 -38.72 74.84 80.66
N GLU A 917 -38.44 73.54 80.76
CA GLU A 917 -38.32 72.85 82.06
C GLU A 917 -36.85 72.68 82.46
N MET A 918 -36.03 72.05 81.61
CA MET A 918 -34.64 71.72 81.96
C MET A 918 -33.74 72.94 82.10
N VAL A 919 -33.81 73.88 81.14
CA VAL A 919 -33.05 75.14 81.23
C VAL A 919 -33.51 75.97 82.43
N ALA A 920 -34.82 76.16 82.64
CA ALA A 920 -35.34 76.94 83.75
C ALA A 920 -34.97 76.36 85.13
N HIS A 921 -34.92 75.03 85.25
CA HIS A 921 -34.53 74.36 86.50
C HIS A 921 -33.02 74.14 86.67
N LEU A 922 -32.18 74.29 85.65
CA LEU A 922 -30.72 74.06 85.80
C LEU A 922 -29.89 75.34 85.65
N GLU A 923 -30.34 76.31 84.85
CA GLU A 923 -29.67 77.60 84.65
C GLU A 923 -30.31 78.71 85.53
N ASP A 924 -31.65 78.77 85.66
CA ASP A 924 -32.34 79.94 86.25
C ASP A 924 -32.69 79.84 87.75
N HIS A 925 -32.92 78.65 88.31
CA HIS A 925 -33.41 78.48 89.71
C HIS A 925 -32.44 77.67 90.61
N GLY A 926 -31.93 78.25 91.71
CA GLY A 926 -31.21 77.55 92.80
C GLY A 926 -29.77 78.01 93.08
N ASP A 927 -29.18 77.56 94.19
CA ASP A 927 -27.89 78.04 94.74
C ASP A 927 -26.62 77.67 93.92
N CYS A 928 -26.73 76.85 92.88
CA CYS A 928 -25.61 76.47 92.01
C CYS A 928 -26.08 76.48 90.55
N ARG A 929 -25.68 77.52 89.79
CA ARG A 929 -26.05 77.68 88.37
C ARG A 929 -25.15 76.82 87.49
N LEU A 930 -25.73 75.87 86.77
CA LEU A 930 -25.00 75.02 85.82
C LEU A 930 -25.04 75.66 84.43
N THR A 931 -23.95 75.56 83.68
CA THR A 931 -23.88 76.05 82.29
C THR A 931 -24.11 74.91 81.31
N LEU A 932 -25.18 75.00 80.51
CA LEU A 932 -25.53 73.98 79.51
C LEU A 932 -25.09 74.41 78.11
N CYS A 933 -24.50 73.46 77.36
CA CYS A 933 -24.29 73.59 75.92
C CYS A 933 -25.46 72.93 75.19
N LEU A 934 -26.13 73.69 74.31
CA LEU A 934 -27.26 73.24 73.51
C LEU A 934 -26.96 73.40 72.02
N GLU A 935 -27.38 72.42 71.23
CA GLU A 935 -27.14 72.40 69.79
C GLU A 935 -27.79 73.59 69.04
N GLU A 936 -28.95 74.06 69.49
CA GLU A 936 -29.69 75.16 68.84
C GLU A 936 -29.19 76.56 69.25
N ARG A 937 -28.45 76.66 70.36
CA ARG A 937 -28.00 77.94 70.95
C ARG A 937 -26.51 78.18 70.75
N ASP A 938 -25.68 77.17 70.99
CA ASP A 938 -24.24 77.34 71.21
C ASP A 938 -23.37 76.83 70.04
N TRP A 939 -23.97 76.22 69.02
CA TRP A 939 -23.25 75.77 67.83
C TRP A 939 -22.93 76.93 66.89
N ILE A 940 -21.68 76.96 66.41
CA ILE A 940 -21.20 77.98 65.48
C ILE A 940 -21.73 77.66 64.07
N PRO A 941 -22.51 78.57 63.43
CA PRO A 941 -23.01 78.36 62.08
C PRO A 941 -21.87 78.24 61.06
N GLY A 942 -21.94 77.27 60.16
CA GLY A 942 -20.96 77.06 59.08
C GLY A 942 -19.83 76.07 59.39
N CYS A 943 -19.67 75.63 60.64
CA CYS A 943 -18.78 74.52 60.99
C CYS A 943 -19.42 73.16 60.63
N PRO A 944 -18.62 72.14 60.21
CA PRO A 944 -19.14 70.79 60.00
C PRO A 944 -19.82 70.25 61.25
N LEU A 945 -20.98 69.59 61.08
CA LEU A 945 -21.79 69.06 62.18
C LEU A 945 -20.98 68.13 63.11
N ILE A 946 -20.05 67.36 62.54
CA ILE A 946 -19.20 66.44 63.28
C ILE A 946 -18.17 67.16 64.18
N ASP A 947 -17.68 68.32 63.73
CA ASP A 947 -16.70 69.13 64.47
C ASP A 947 -17.39 69.89 65.60
N ASN A 948 -18.56 70.48 65.34
CA ASN A 948 -19.39 71.11 66.38
C ASN A 948 -19.80 70.10 67.45
N LEU A 949 -20.17 68.88 67.04
CA LEU A 949 -20.51 67.79 67.95
C LEU A 949 -19.31 67.35 68.80
N SER A 950 -18.16 67.09 68.17
CA SER A 950 -16.92 66.71 68.86
C SER A 950 -16.49 67.78 69.85
N GLN A 951 -16.50 69.06 69.43
CA GLN A 951 -16.10 70.18 70.29
C GLN A 951 -17.04 70.34 71.48
N SER A 952 -18.36 70.22 71.29
CA SER A 952 -19.35 70.32 72.36
C SER A 952 -19.18 69.22 73.40
N ILE A 953 -18.86 68.00 72.96
CA ILE A 953 -18.57 66.87 73.83
C ILE A 953 -17.28 67.12 74.62
N HIS A 954 -16.18 67.57 74.02
CA HIS A 954 -14.90 67.79 74.72
C HIS A 954 -14.93 69.01 75.65
N ASN A 955 -15.63 70.08 75.28
CA ASN A 955 -15.73 71.31 76.06
C ASN A 955 -16.69 71.20 77.27
N SER A 956 -17.43 70.10 77.39
CA SER A 956 -18.39 69.88 78.47
C SER A 956 -17.90 68.84 79.48
N LYS A 957 -18.18 69.05 80.77
CA LYS A 957 -17.83 68.05 81.81
C LYS A 957 -18.66 66.77 81.70
N ARG A 958 -19.93 66.89 81.30
CA ARG A 958 -20.85 65.77 81.07
C ARG A 958 -21.53 65.89 79.70
N THR A 959 -21.96 64.77 79.15
CA THR A 959 -22.84 64.69 77.97
C THR A 959 -24.14 64.01 78.39
N VAL A 960 -25.23 64.77 78.38
CA VAL A 960 -26.56 64.34 78.80
C VAL A 960 -27.38 63.98 77.57
N PHE A 961 -27.82 62.73 77.49
CA PHE A 961 -28.69 62.25 76.43
C PHE A 961 -30.12 62.17 76.94
N ILE A 962 -31.03 62.87 76.28
CA ILE A 962 -32.47 62.81 76.53
C ILE A 962 -33.08 61.84 75.53
N LEU A 963 -33.62 60.75 76.06
CA LEU A 963 -33.98 59.58 75.29
C LEU A 963 -35.50 59.40 75.26
N THR A 964 -36.01 59.33 74.04
CA THR A 964 -37.30 58.75 73.67
C THR A 964 -37.07 57.49 72.82
N SER A 965 -38.07 56.63 72.75
CA SER A 965 -38.12 55.40 71.96
C SER A 965 -37.90 55.66 70.46
N LYS A 966 -38.32 56.83 69.95
CA LYS A 966 -38.05 57.29 68.59
C LYS A 966 -36.58 57.70 68.43
N TYR A 967 -36.06 58.51 69.36
CA TYR A 967 -34.71 59.10 69.23
C TYR A 967 -33.57 58.08 69.30
N ILE A 968 -33.72 57.02 70.11
CA ILE A 968 -32.71 55.94 70.24
C ILE A 968 -32.41 55.25 68.90
N LYS A 969 -33.36 55.25 67.96
CA LYS A 969 -33.19 54.64 66.63
C LYS A 969 -32.52 55.58 65.62
N SER A 970 -32.34 56.87 65.94
CA SER A 970 -31.78 57.86 65.03
C SER A 970 -30.28 57.66 64.79
N GLY A 971 -29.81 58.06 63.60
CA GLY A 971 -28.39 58.06 63.25
C GLY A 971 -27.58 59.05 64.10
N ASN A 972 -28.15 60.21 64.41
CA ASN A 972 -27.49 61.27 65.16
C ASN A 972 -27.19 60.84 66.61
N PHE A 973 -28.13 60.15 67.26
CA PHE A 973 -27.89 59.54 68.57
C PHE A 973 -26.72 58.56 68.51
N LYS A 974 -26.67 57.64 67.53
CA LYS A 974 -25.57 56.66 67.42
C LYS A 974 -24.23 57.35 67.28
N THR A 975 -24.11 58.34 66.39
CA THR A 975 -22.85 59.06 66.15
C THR A 975 -22.38 59.79 67.41
N ALA A 976 -23.25 60.59 68.04
CA ALA A 976 -22.91 61.31 69.26
C ALA A 976 -22.58 60.38 70.43
N PHE A 977 -23.32 59.29 70.56
CA PHE A 977 -23.10 58.28 71.58
C PHE A 977 -21.76 57.57 71.40
N TYR A 978 -21.38 57.19 70.17
CA TYR A 978 -20.07 56.60 69.90
C TYR A 978 -18.92 57.58 70.20
N MET A 979 -19.08 58.87 69.90
CA MET A 979 -18.07 59.88 70.23
C MET A 979 -17.89 60.10 71.73
N ALA A 980 -18.99 60.22 72.48
CA ALA A 980 -18.92 60.32 73.94
C ALA A 980 -18.35 59.04 74.56
N HIS A 981 -18.63 57.87 73.97
CA HIS A 981 -18.07 56.59 74.40
C HIS A 981 -16.57 56.46 74.08
N GLN A 982 -16.12 56.96 72.92
CA GLN A 982 -14.70 57.02 72.58
C GLN A 982 -13.95 57.90 73.60
N ARG A 983 -14.52 59.04 73.99
CA ARG A 983 -13.95 59.90 75.05
C ARG A 983 -13.81 59.16 76.39
N LEU A 984 -14.79 58.35 76.78
CA LEU A 984 -14.67 57.48 77.96
C LEU A 984 -13.48 56.50 77.84
N MET A 985 -13.23 55.93 76.66
CA MET A 985 -12.14 54.98 76.46
C MET A 985 -10.76 55.66 76.41
N ASP A 986 -10.68 56.82 75.75
CA ASP A 986 -9.43 57.56 75.53
C ASP A 986 -8.99 58.35 76.79
N GLU A 987 -9.93 59.00 77.48
CA GLU A 987 -9.65 59.83 78.67
C GLU A 987 -9.87 59.10 80.01
N LYS A 988 -10.45 57.88 79.99
CA LYS A 988 -10.85 57.10 81.19
C LYS A 988 -11.85 57.80 82.11
N ASP A 989 -12.66 58.72 81.57
CA ASP A 989 -13.62 59.53 82.31
C ASP A 989 -15.08 59.31 81.81
N ASP A 990 -16.01 58.89 82.69
CA ASP A 990 -17.40 58.59 82.29
C ASP A 990 -18.26 59.83 82.22
N VAL A 991 -18.21 60.53 81.10
CA VAL A 991 -18.95 61.77 80.90
C VAL A 991 -20.44 61.57 80.59
N ILE A 992 -20.94 60.35 80.40
CA ILE A 992 -22.28 60.09 79.83
C ILE A 992 -23.38 60.02 80.91
N VAL A 993 -24.44 60.82 80.75
CA VAL A 993 -25.68 60.78 81.56
C VAL A 993 -26.87 60.49 80.64
N LEU A 994 -27.77 59.59 81.04
CA LEU A 994 -28.95 59.21 80.26
C LEU A 994 -30.23 59.59 81.02
N ILE A 995 -31.15 60.30 80.36
CA ILE A 995 -32.46 60.69 80.90
C ILE A 995 -33.55 60.10 80.01
N PHE A 996 -34.50 59.36 80.57
CA PHE A 996 -35.64 58.80 79.85
C PHE A 996 -36.91 59.59 80.18
N LEU A 997 -37.52 60.24 79.17
CA LEU A 997 -38.78 60.98 79.35
C LEU A 997 -40.01 60.07 79.31
N GLU A 998 -39.89 58.88 78.73
CA GLU A 998 -40.93 57.87 78.66
C GLU A 998 -40.40 56.50 79.12
N LYS A 999 -41.32 55.57 79.43
CA LYS A 999 -40.95 54.19 79.73
C LYS A 999 -40.53 53.48 78.44
N VAL A 1000 -39.23 53.49 78.16
CA VAL A 1000 -38.68 52.78 77.01
C VAL A 1000 -38.44 51.30 77.33
N PRO A 1001 -38.90 50.34 76.49
CA PRO A 1001 -38.51 48.94 76.63
C PRO A 1001 -37.02 48.79 76.33
N CYS A 1002 -36.20 48.51 77.36
CA CYS A 1002 -34.75 48.37 77.22
C CYS A 1002 -34.38 47.06 76.52
N ASP A 1003 -34.40 46.97 75.19
CA ASP A 1003 -33.91 45.78 74.46
C ASP A 1003 -32.39 45.79 74.21
N SER A 1004 -31.72 46.93 74.40
CA SER A 1004 -30.26 47.03 74.28
C SER A 1004 -29.53 46.42 75.47
N LYS A 1005 -28.70 45.40 75.21
CA LYS A 1005 -27.79 44.78 76.20
C LYS A 1005 -26.89 45.83 76.88
N TYR A 1006 -26.47 46.85 76.14
CA TYR A 1006 -25.60 47.92 76.65
C TYR A 1006 -26.34 48.84 77.64
N LEU A 1007 -27.56 49.28 77.33
CA LEU A 1007 -28.35 50.10 78.26
C LEU A 1007 -28.73 49.34 79.53
N ARG A 1008 -29.00 48.02 79.42
CA ARG A 1008 -29.21 47.14 80.59
C ARG A 1008 -27.95 47.04 81.45
N LEU A 1009 -26.79 46.92 80.83
CA LEU A 1009 -25.51 46.86 81.53
C LEU A 1009 -25.20 48.20 82.23
N ARG A 1010 -25.38 49.33 81.53
CA ARG A 1010 -25.15 50.66 82.10
C ARG A 1010 -26.13 51.00 83.23
N LYS A 1011 -27.41 50.63 83.12
CA LYS A 1011 -28.40 50.77 84.21
C LYS A 1011 -28.03 49.96 85.46
N ARG A 1012 -27.31 48.83 85.30
CA ARG A 1012 -26.81 48.00 86.41
C ARG A 1012 -25.50 48.53 87.00
N LEU A 1013 -24.57 48.99 86.17
CA LEU A 1013 -23.25 49.45 86.60
C LEU A 1013 -23.26 50.90 87.13
N TYR A 1014 -24.11 51.76 86.56
CA TYR A 1014 -24.11 53.21 86.78
C TYR A 1014 -25.52 53.72 87.09
N LYS A 1015 -26.10 53.26 88.21
CA LYS A 1015 -27.49 53.55 88.59
C LYS A 1015 -27.80 55.05 88.78
N ARG A 1016 -26.79 55.88 89.09
CA ARG A 1016 -26.95 57.34 89.29
C ARG A 1016 -26.88 58.14 87.99
N SER A 1017 -26.23 57.64 86.94
CA SER A 1017 -26.12 58.34 85.64
C SER A 1017 -27.27 58.00 84.68
N VAL A 1018 -28.25 57.22 85.14
CA VAL A 1018 -29.44 56.82 84.37
C VAL A 1018 -30.66 57.24 85.15
N MET A 1019 -31.39 58.24 84.66
CA MET A 1019 -32.54 58.83 85.32
C MET A 1019 -33.80 58.66 84.47
N GLU A 1020 -34.94 58.47 85.14
CA GLU A 1020 -36.25 58.35 84.52
C GLU A 1020 -37.11 59.51 85.01
N TRP A 1021 -37.80 60.18 84.09
CA TRP A 1021 -38.71 61.27 84.42
C TRP A 1021 -39.94 60.71 85.17
N PRO A 1022 -40.23 61.20 86.39
CA PRO A 1022 -41.28 60.62 87.21
C PRO A 1022 -42.67 61.04 86.72
N THR A 1023 -43.60 60.09 86.65
CA THR A 1023 -45.01 60.35 86.33
C THR A 1023 -45.78 61.02 87.48
N ASN A 1024 -45.21 61.06 88.69
CA ASN A 1024 -45.80 61.70 89.87
C ASN A 1024 -45.19 63.12 90.05
N PRO A 1025 -45.98 64.20 90.01
CA PRO A 1025 -45.50 65.58 90.17
C PRO A 1025 -44.69 65.82 91.45
N GLN A 1026 -45.05 65.16 92.57
CA GLN A 1026 -44.34 65.29 93.85
C GLN A 1026 -42.90 64.72 93.79
N ALA A 1027 -42.62 63.80 92.85
CA ALA A 1027 -41.30 63.18 92.69
C ALA A 1027 -40.38 63.97 91.72
N GLN A 1028 -40.89 64.97 91.01
CA GLN A 1028 -40.08 65.79 90.09
C GLN A 1028 -39.03 66.63 90.82
N LEU A 1029 -39.35 67.13 92.03
CA LEU A 1029 -38.38 67.83 92.89
C LEU A 1029 -37.15 66.95 93.21
N TYR A 1030 -37.38 65.67 93.47
CA TYR A 1030 -36.31 64.70 93.72
C TYR A 1030 -35.49 64.38 92.46
N PHE A 1031 -36.13 64.33 91.29
CA PHE A 1031 -35.45 64.18 90.00
C PHE A 1031 -34.48 65.34 89.75
N TRP A 1032 -34.94 66.59 89.91
CA TRP A 1032 -34.09 67.76 89.69
C TRP A 1032 -32.93 67.85 90.69
N PHE A 1033 -33.16 67.52 91.96
CA PHE A 1033 -32.09 67.40 92.95
C PHE A 1033 -31.04 66.35 92.56
N SER A 1034 -31.51 65.18 92.10
CA SER A 1034 -30.63 64.07 91.67
C SER A 1034 -29.81 64.44 90.43
N LEU A 1035 -30.43 65.09 89.44
CA LEU A 1035 -29.77 65.53 88.21
C LEU A 1035 -28.66 66.55 88.50
N ARG A 1036 -28.93 67.57 89.35
CA ARG A 1036 -27.91 68.53 89.76
C ARG A 1036 -26.75 67.88 90.49
N SER A 1037 -27.03 66.93 91.38
CA SER A 1037 -25.99 66.18 92.09
C SER A 1037 -25.06 65.43 91.13
N VAL A 1038 -25.62 64.77 90.11
CA VAL A 1038 -24.87 64.01 89.09
C VAL A 1038 -24.03 64.92 88.20
N LEU A 1039 -24.57 66.08 87.82
CA LEU A 1039 -23.82 67.05 87.00
C LEU A 1039 -22.71 67.77 87.79
N ALA A 1040 -22.89 67.97 89.09
CA ALA A 1040 -21.91 68.66 89.93
C ALA A 1040 -20.80 67.75 90.51
N THR A 1041 -20.93 66.42 90.45
CA THR A 1041 -19.89 65.53 90.99
C THR A 1041 -18.78 65.25 89.99
N GLU A 1042 -17.51 65.43 90.41
CA GLU A 1042 -16.35 64.96 89.67
C GLU A 1042 -16.29 63.42 89.64
N SER A 1043 -16.01 62.87 88.47
CA SER A 1043 -16.17 61.45 88.13
C SER A 1043 -15.28 60.53 88.97
N HIS A 1044 -14.10 60.99 89.37
CA HIS A 1044 -13.06 60.15 89.98
C HIS A 1044 -13.42 59.53 91.35
N LYS A 1045 -14.53 59.91 92.00
CA LYS A 1045 -14.92 59.41 93.33
C LYS A 1045 -16.14 58.48 93.37
N GLN A 1046 -16.74 58.12 92.23
CA GLN A 1046 -18.00 57.34 92.20
C GLN A 1046 -17.91 55.91 91.63
N TYR A 1047 -16.73 55.43 91.24
CA TYR A 1047 -16.59 54.10 90.63
C TYR A 1047 -16.37 52.98 91.65
N ASN A 1048 -17.09 51.88 91.43
CA ASN A 1048 -16.91 50.63 92.16
C ASN A 1048 -15.53 50.02 91.82
N ASN A 1049 -14.82 49.45 92.80
CA ASN A 1049 -13.44 48.94 92.62
C ASN A 1049 -13.30 47.88 91.50
N LEU A 1050 -14.39 47.25 91.09
CA LEU A 1050 -14.46 46.29 89.98
C LEU A 1050 -14.17 46.87 88.58
N PHE A 1051 -14.15 48.20 88.39
CA PHE A 1051 -13.87 48.84 87.09
C PHE A 1051 -12.45 49.40 86.95
N LYS A 1052 -11.62 49.33 88.01
CA LYS A 1052 -10.22 49.81 87.98
C LYS A 1052 -9.24 48.81 87.34
N GLU A 1053 -9.62 47.55 87.18
CA GLU A 1053 -8.73 46.49 86.67
C GLU A 1053 -8.91 46.15 85.17
N THR A 1054 -9.82 46.82 84.47
CA THR A 1054 -10.14 46.51 83.05
C THR A 1054 -9.91 47.69 82.08
N LEU A 1055 -9.16 48.72 82.50
CA LEU A 1055 -8.80 49.88 81.67
C LEU A 1055 -7.30 50.17 81.68
#